data_AF-A0A242CGK7-F1
#
_entry.id   AF-A0A242CGK7-F1
#
_cell.length_a   1.000
_cell.length_b   1.000
_cell.length_c   1.000
_cell.angle_alpha   90.00
_cell.angle_beta   90.00
_cell.angle_gamma   90.00
#
_symmetry.space_group_name_H-M   'P 1'
#
loop_
_entity.id
_entity.type
_entity.pdbx_description
1 polymer ?
#
loop_
_entity_poly.entity_id
_entity_poly.type
_entity_poly.pdbx_seq_one_letter_code
_entity_poly.pdbx_strand_id
1 'polypeptide(L)'
;MSIHNKRLNQITEGILQDSLQRGILPDSKEFIWRLNMAMRDQKLSQPKYKFKPYRTTEIISSGRINKDNNSIHDDLSILYDNIIDVHKLLNKYQSNFEVEKEKLATEISSIENELKQKIMSYNSSGYLAYAYDTFDELSKVDKKVSSDIFVDTKEKQVRLVEEKNTSSRIYPDAKTQFSIAESILDKKDAVLTGSLQDVLKDNSDTVWQKQYILKENRSLTGLVEIQFDKSYTVNKIDIDFMSIKRFFAKVEFTNDGYSWYEIPYNQEKVEVKDSYSVQFPSMNMKAVRIIMDKIESDEILPATDSYNFMYLFGLKKVQFYNKQYPSKGLFQSEPLSLKNASENYRIDKVRLSVNEVVPTGTSIRYEVALPQEDDNYDWHPLDPIERINPTEPQTLQFSNIKRNESLKMFFPSEYSIVQSEAEGLVTNGIPIYRLSTNTGNKVTQYIPDKAIIDGSLKLYTGRDSWEISSFPSKDVDSIPSIEDWKKVHDGTKLRYSLMNNSKSGDVLKGWTDEQTGKYLCKAGFYNESNDIIISTAPISSDPFALFVNGDIIFEGSPGEKKTVNIAFKTGWNEIAIFINGKNATSAAGMNFSLGFNPQSLATYSYSSSKPLQEIPLFDLKYNTKQNDHSVFSTRKTSEGIEILTNFALPGLPFDLYYDYADELALDKEPAMLIRAYLERENGENIPSPVIKSYRLEFS
;
A
#
# COMPACT_ATOMS: atom_id res chain seq x y z
N MET A 1 39.62 1.84 -37.83
CA MET A 1 40.03 1.33 -39.17
C MET A 1 41.48 0.86 -39.12
N SER A 2 41.92 -0.07 -39.98
CA SER A 2 43.33 -0.49 -40.03
C SER A 2 44.24 0.62 -40.58
N ILE A 3 45.52 0.60 -40.21
CA ILE A 3 46.57 1.53 -40.72
C ILE A 3 46.61 1.53 -42.26
N HIS A 4 46.40 0.35 -42.86
CA HIS A 4 46.33 0.16 -44.31
C HIS A 4 45.27 1.05 -44.96
N ASN A 5 44.04 1.03 -44.42
CA ASN A 5 42.91 1.78 -44.97
C ASN A 5 43.10 3.30 -44.78
N LYS A 6 43.68 3.74 -43.65
CA LYS A 6 43.95 5.16 -43.40
C LYS A 6 44.97 5.73 -44.38
N ARG A 7 46.03 4.99 -44.69
CA ARG A 7 47.04 5.37 -45.70
C ARG A 7 46.46 5.40 -47.11
N LEU A 8 45.60 4.43 -47.46
CA LEU A 8 44.90 4.42 -48.75
C LEU A 8 44.00 5.65 -48.93
N ASN A 9 43.28 6.04 -47.88
CA ASN A 9 42.43 7.24 -47.90
C ASN A 9 43.28 8.50 -48.05
N GLN A 10 44.39 8.66 -47.32
CA GLN A 10 45.27 9.82 -47.49
C GLN A 10 45.88 9.92 -48.89
N ILE A 11 46.26 8.79 -49.50
CA ILE A 11 46.76 8.77 -50.88
C ILE A 11 45.65 9.21 -51.85
N THR A 12 44.42 8.71 -51.63
CA THR A 12 43.25 9.06 -52.44
C THR A 12 42.92 10.55 -52.31
N GLU A 13 42.85 11.07 -51.09
CA GLU A 13 42.61 12.49 -50.78
C GLU A 13 43.72 13.38 -51.35
N GLY A 14 44.99 12.97 -51.24
CA GLY A 14 46.11 13.71 -51.80
C GLY A 14 46.06 13.81 -53.33
N ILE A 15 45.69 12.72 -54.02
CA ILE A 15 45.49 12.73 -55.48
C ILE A 15 44.33 13.62 -55.88
N LEU A 16 43.20 13.54 -55.15
CA LEU A 16 42.03 14.38 -55.41
C LEU A 16 42.33 15.86 -55.13
N GLN A 17 43.03 16.17 -54.04
CA GLN A 17 43.40 17.52 -53.66
C GLN A 17 44.35 18.16 -54.68
N ASP A 18 45.35 17.42 -55.18
CA ASP A 18 46.26 17.90 -56.23
C ASP A 18 45.51 18.19 -57.54
N SER A 19 44.55 17.33 -57.92
CA SER A 19 43.72 17.57 -59.11
C SER A 19 42.77 18.78 -58.92
N LEU A 20 42.14 18.91 -57.75
CA LEU A 20 41.26 20.02 -57.41
C LEU A 20 42.01 21.35 -57.33
N GLN A 21 43.24 21.38 -56.80
CA GLN A 21 44.09 22.58 -56.77
C GLN A 21 44.48 23.05 -58.18
N ARG A 22 44.51 22.14 -59.16
CA ARG A 22 44.72 22.46 -60.58
C ARG A 22 43.42 22.86 -61.30
N GLY A 23 42.28 22.85 -60.60
CA GLY A 23 40.96 23.19 -61.15
C GLY A 23 40.37 22.12 -62.09
N ILE A 24 40.87 20.88 -62.03
CA ILE A 24 40.50 19.79 -62.95
C ILE A 24 39.93 18.62 -62.15
N LEU A 25 38.79 18.08 -62.57
CA LEU A 25 38.29 16.80 -62.07
C LEU A 25 39.06 15.66 -62.75
N PRO A 26 39.73 14.76 -62.00
CA PRO A 26 40.50 13.69 -62.61
C PRO A 26 39.57 12.68 -63.29
N ASP A 27 39.91 12.26 -64.52
CA ASP A 27 39.23 11.13 -65.15
C ASP A 27 39.50 9.85 -64.36
N SER A 28 38.50 8.96 -64.30
CA SER A 28 38.55 7.66 -63.63
C SER A 28 39.80 6.84 -63.98
N LYS A 29 40.21 6.83 -65.25
CA LYS A 29 41.41 6.12 -65.70
C LYS A 29 42.70 6.76 -65.20
N GLU A 30 42.74 8.09 -65.19
CA GLU A 30 43.90 8.85 -64.70
C GLU A 30 44.04 8.71 -63.18
N PHE A 31 42.93 8.79 -62.44
CA PHE A 31 42.90 8.57 -61.00
C PHE A 31 43.39 7.17 -60.64
N ILE A 32 42.87 6.11 -61.29
CA ILE A 32 43.28 4.73 -61.05
C ILE A 32 44.77 4.53 -61.39
N TRP A 33 45.26 5.14 -62.47
CA TRP A 33 46.67 5.08 -62.84
C TRP A 33 47.57 5.75 -61.79
N ARG A 34 47.22 6.96 -61.32
CA ARG A 34 47.97 7.68 -60.27
C ARG A 34 47.93 6.93 -58.94
N LEU A 35 46.78 6.37 -58.58
CA LEU A 35 46.62 5.56 -57.37
C LEU A 35 47.50 4.30 -57.44
N ASN A 36 47.47 3.57 -58.56
CA ASN A 36 48.31 2.39 -58.76
C ASN A 36 49.81 2.71 -58.76
N MET A 37 50.22 3.87 -59.30
CA MET A 37 51.60 4.35 -59.20
C MET A 37 52.00 4.60 -57.74
N ALA A 38 51.19 5.35 -56.98
CA ALA A 38 51.46 5.62 -55.56
C ALA A 38 51.52 4.34 -54.72
N MET A 39 50.68 3.35 -55.04
CA MET A 39 50.61 2.06 -54.37
C MET A 39 51.76 1.10 -54.73
N ARG A 40 52.41 1.27 -55.89
CA ARG A 40 53.58 0.47 -56.28
C ARG A 40 54.83 0.85 -55.50
N ASP A 41 55.00 2.14 -55.23
CA ASP A 41 56.20 2.66 -54.55
C ASP A 41 56.14 2.48 -53.02
N GLN A 42 54.95 2.18 -52.47
CA GLN A 42 54.70 2.18 -51.05
C GLN A 42 53.89 0.96 -50.58
N LYS A 43 54.44 0.18 -49.65
CA LYS A 43 53.67 -0.86 -48.95
C LYS A 43 52.79 -0.17 -47.91
N LEU A 44 51.47 -0.20 -48.09
CA LEU A 44 50.50 0.43 -47.21
C LEU A 44 50.54 -0.03 -45.74
N SER A 45 51.15 -1.17 -45.43
CA SER A 45 51.31 -1.63 -44.04
C SER A 45 52.61 -1.15 -43.38
N GLN A 46 53.44 -0.38 -44.09
CA GLN A 46 54.74 0.10 -43.62
C GLN A 46 54.81 1.63 -43.64
N PRO A 47 55.65 2.24 -42.78
CA PRO A 47 55.91 3.68 -42.78
C PRO A 47 56.29 4.23 -44.17
N LYS A 48 55.83 5.45 -44.47
CA LYS A 48 56.19 6.22 -45.67
C LYS A 48 57.62 6.69 -45.59
N TYR A 49 58.05 7.11 -44.41
CA TYR A 49 59.40 7.52 -44.15
C TYR A 49 60.36 6.34 -44.19
N LYS A 50 61.42 6.48 -44.98
CA LYS A 50 62.56 5.55 -45.01
C LYS A 50 63.83 6.36 -44.84
N PHE A 51 64.52 6.13 -43.73
CA PHE A 51 65.78 6.82 -43.45
C PHE A 51 66.80 6.53 -44.56
N LYS A 52 67.36 7.60 -45.13
CA LYS A 52 68.49 7.53 -46.06
C LYS A 52 69.57 8.47 -45.54
N PRO A 53 70.75 7.97 -45.16
CA PRO A 53 71.81 8.82 -44.63
C PRO A 53 72.28 9.80 -45.70
N TYR A 54 72.58 11.04 -45.28
CA TYR A 54 73.19 12.03 -46.16
C TYR A 54 74.67 11.69 -46.36
N ARG A 55 75.13 11.73 -47.61
CA ARG A 55 76.57 11.63 -47.92
C ARG A 55 77.22 12.99 -47.63
N THR A 56 78.45 12.98 -47.12
CA THR A 56 79.21 14.18 -46.70
C THR A 56 79.44 15.21 -47.81
N THR A 57 79.22 14.86 -49.08
CA THR A 57 79.39 15.74 -50.25
C THR A 57 78.06 16.15 -50.92
N GLU A 58 76.89 15.74 -50.40
CA GLU A 58 75.59 16.09 -50.98
C GLU A 58 75.08 17.42 -50.43
N ILE A 59 74.79 18.39 -51.32
CA ILE A 59 74.05 19.61 -50.96
C ILE A 59 72.59 19.24 -50.74
N ILE A 60 72.10 19.38 -49.51
CA ILE A 60 70.73 19.03 -49.15
C ILE A 60 69.77 20.15 -49.57
N SER A 61 68.78 19.85 -50.40
CA SER A 61 67.72 20.80 -50.73
C SER A 61 66.67 20.88 -49.61
N SER A 62 66.16 22.08 -49.36
CA SER A 62 65.05 22.32 -48.42
C SER A 62 63.81 21.48 -48.76
N GLY A 63 63.56 21.23 -50.05
CA GLY A 63 62.47 20.37 -50.52
C GLY A 63 62.60 18.91 -50.07
N ARG A 64 63.82 18.36 -49.97
CA ARG A 64 64.05 16.98 -49.48
C ARG A 64 63.79 16.89 -47.97
N ILE A 65 64.26 17.86 -47.19
CA ILE A 65 64.01 17.94 -45.74
C ILE A 65 62.51 18.10 -45.47
N ASN A 66 61.82 18.97 -46.19
CA ASN A 66 60.38 19.17 -46.03
C ASN A 66 59.59 17.91 -46.38
N LYS A 67 60.00 17.15 -47.40
CA LYS A 67 59.38 15.87 -47.75
C LYS A 67 59.60 14.80 -46.67
N ASP A 68 60.79 14.75 -46.09
CA ASP A 68 61.12 13.83 -44.99
C ASP A 68 60.30 14.17 -43.74
N ASN A 69 60.23 15.45 -43.35
CA ASN A 69 59.42 15.93 -42.23
C ASN A 69 57.92 15.66 -42.43
N ASN A 70 57.38 15.93 -43.62
CA ASN A 70 55.97 15.65 -43.93
C ASN A 70 55.67 14.14 -43.88
N SER A 71 56.60 13.30 -44.34
CA SER A 71 56.41 11.85 -44.29
C SER A 71 56.43 11.31 -42.86
N ILE A 72 57.29 11.86 -41.99
CA ILE A 72 57.31 11.55 -40.55
C ILE A 72 56.01 12.00 -39.89
N HIS A 73 55.54 13.21 -40.21
CA HIS A 73 54.30 13.75 -39.68
C HIS A 73 53.08 12.90 -40.09
N ASP A 74 52.95 12.56 -41.37
CA ASP A 74 51.88 11.68 -41.89
C ASP A 74 51.89 10.33 -41.15
N ASP A 75 53.06 9.70 -41.01
CA ASP A 75 53.21 8.41 -40.35
C ASP A 75 52.82 8.47 -38.86
N LEU A 76 53.24 9.51 -38.13
CA LEU A 76 52.89 9.71 -36.73
C LEU A 76 51.39 10.02 -36.56
N SER A 77 50.81 10.86 -37.42
CA SER A 77 49.37 11.15 -37.37
C SER A 77 48.54 9.88 -37.54
N ILE A 78 48.85 9.06 -38.56
CA ILE A 78 48.14 7.80 -38.80
C ILE A 78 48.29 6.85 -37.60
N LEU A 79 49.46 6.80 -36.99
CA LEU A 79 49.72 5.96 -35.81
C LEU A 79 48.87 6.40 -34.62
N TYR A 80 48.89 7.69 -34.26
CA TYR A 80 48.09 8.23 -33.16
C TYR A 80 46.58 8.07 -33.42
N ASP A 81 46.13 8.35 -34.65
CA ASP A 81 44.73 8.16 -35.02
C ASP A 81 44.32 6.68 -34.93
N ASN A 82 45.21 5.74 -35.27
CA ASN A 82 44.92 4.32 -35.12
C ASN A 82 44.88 3.89 -33.65
N ILE A 83 45.79 4.40 -32.82
CA ILE A 83 45.78 4.16 -31.37
C ILE A 83 44.46 4.68 -30.75
N ILE A 84 44.01 5.87 -31.15
CA ILE A 84 42.73 6.43 -30.71
C ILE A 84 41.56 5.54 -31.13
N ASP A 85 41.53 5.08 -32.39
CA ASP A 85 40.49 4.16 -32.87
C ASP A 85 40.47 2.84 -32.08
N VAL A 86 41.64 2.25 -31.83
CA VAL A 86 41.77 1.01 -31.07
C VAL A 86 41.32 1.21 -29.64
N HIS A 87 41.71 2.32 -29.01
CA HIS A 87 41.27 2.64 -27.65
C HIS A 87 39.74 2.84 -27.57
N LYS A 88 39.14 3.58 -28.52
CA LYS A 88 37.68 3.73 -28.59
C LYS A 88 36.96 2.38 -28.76
N LEU A 89 37.53 1.49 -29.57
CA LEU A 89 36.98 0.16 -29.81
C LEU A 89 37.10 -0.72 -28.55
N LEU A 90 38.23 -0.69 -27.85
CA LEU A 90 38.41 -1.38 -26.57
C LEU A 90 37.42 -0.87 -25.50
N ASN A 91 37.26 0.45 -25.37
CA ASN A 91 36.30 1.03 -24.43
C ASN A 91 34.86 0.60 -24.76
N LYS A 92 34.51 0.51 -26.04
CA LYS A 92 33.21 -0.02 -26.47
C LYS A 92 33.04 -1.50 -26.08
N TYR A 93 34.05 -2.34 -26.27
CA TYR A 93 34.01 -3.73 -25.85
C TYR A 93 33.87 -3.88 -24.33
N GLN A 94 34.60 -3.07 -23.56
CA GLN A 94 34.48 -3.05 -22.11
C GLN A 94 33.07 -2.65 -21.67
N SER A 95 32.52 -1.57 -22.24
CA SER A 95 31.15 -1.14 -21.93
C SER A 95 30.11 -2.22 -22.25
N ASN A 96 30.23 -2.91 -23.39
CA ASN A 96 29.35 -4.02 -23.73
C ASN A 96 29.49 -5.19 -22.74
N PHE A 97 30.73 -5.53 -22.35
CA PHE A 97 30.99 -6.58 -21.38
C PHE A 97 30.40 -6.26 -20.00
N GLU A 98 30.49 -5.01 -19.55
CA GLU A 98 29.87 -4.57 -18.29
C GLU A 98 28.35 -4.73 -18.33
N VAL A 99 27.69 -4.37 -19.44
CA VAL A 99 26.24 -4.57 -19.63
C VAL A 99 25.86 -6.06 -19.61
N GLU A 100 26.61 -6.93 -20.30
CA GLU A 100 26.35 -8.37 -20.27
C GLU A 100 26.56 -8.96 -18.88
N LYS A 101 27.60 -8.52 -18.17
CA LYS A 101 27.86 -8.92 -16.78
C LYS A 101 26.72 -8.53 -15.84
N GLU A 102 26.22 -7.30 -15.93
CA GLU A 102 25.07 -6.84 -15.13
C GLU A 102 23.81 -7.65 -15.42
N LYS A 103 23.56 -7.96 -16.70
CA LYS A 103 22.43 -8.81 -17.11
C LYS A 103 22.51 -10.20 -16.47
N LEU A 104 23.67 -10.87 -16.59
CA LEU A 104 23.88 -12.20 -16.01
C LEU A 104 23.78 -12.20 -14.48
N ALA A 105 24.32 -11.16 -13.81
CA ALA A 105 24.20 -11.03 -12.36
C ALA A 105 22.73 -10.90 -11.91
N THR A 106 21.91 -10.18 -12.68
CA THR A 106 20.48 -10.03 -12.43
C THR A 106 19.74 -11.37 -12.61
N GLU A 107 20.06 -12.13 -13.67
CA GLU A 107 19.51 -13.47 -13.90
C GLU A 107 19.86 -14.45 -12.77
N ILE A 108 21.13 -14.47 -12.33
CA ILE A 108 21.58 -15.31 -11.21
C ILE A 108 20.79 -14.98 -9.94
N SER A 109 20.64 -13.69 -9.61
CA SER A 109 19.90 -13.27 -8.42
C SER A 109 18.41 -13.65 -8.49
N SER A 110 17.80 -13.57 -9.66
CA SER A 110 16.42 -14.03 -9.89
C SER A 110 16.27 -15.53 -9.62
N ILE A 111 17.19 -16.35 -10.16
CA ILE A 111 17.20 -17.80 -9.96
C ILE A 111 17.47 -18.16 -8.49
N GLU A 112 18.41 -17.48 -7.82
CA GLU A 112 18.67 -17.69 -6.39
C GLU A 112 17.44 -17.39 -5.53
N ASN A 113 16.70 -16.32 -5.86
CA ASN A 113 15.45 -16.00 -5.18
C ASN A 113 14.39 -17.07 -5.44
N GLU A 114 14.21 -17.50 -6.69
CA GLU A 114 13.28 -18.60 -7.03
C GLU A 114 13.63 -19.89 -6.25
N LEU A 115 14.91 -20.19 -6.12
CA LEU A 115 15.39 -21.38 -5.44
C LEU A 115 15.21 -21.29 -3.91
N LYS A 116 15.52 -20.13 -3.30
CA LYS A 116 15.20 -19.87 -1.89
C LYS A 116 13.71 -20.03 -1.61
N GLN A 117 12.85 -19.51 -2.49
CA GLN A 117 11.41 -19.63 -2.36
C GLN A 117 10.94 -21.09 -2.49
N LYS A 118 11.48 -21.84 -3.46
CA LYS A 118 11.24 -23.28 -3.56
C LYS A 118 11.64 -24.00 -2.28
N ILE A 119 12.83 -23.74 -1.73
CA ILE A 119 13.26 -24.35 -0.46
C ILE A 119 12.35 -23.98 0.72
N MET A 120 11.94 -22.71 0.84
CA MET A 120 10.99 -22.28 1.89
C MET A 120 9.65 -22.99 1.75
N SER A 121 9.15 -23.15 0.52
CA SER A 121 7.91 -23.90 0.25
C SER A 121 8.02 -25.40 0.56
N TYR A 122 9.22 -25.99 0.47
CA TYR A 122 9.47 -27.39 0.85
C TYR A 122 9.56 -27.57 2.38
N ASN A 123 10.01 -26.56 3.11
CA ASN A 123 10.23 -26.64 4.57
C ASN A 123 8.95 -26.38 5.39
N SER A 124 7.95 -25.67 4.86
CA SER A 124 6.61 -25.56 5.46
C SER A 124 5.78 -26.78 5.07
N SER A 125 5.36 -27.58 6.05
CA SER A 125 4.68 -28.88 5.88
C SER A 125 3.24 -28.82 5.32
N GLY A 126 2.99 -27.99 4.31
CA GLY A 126 1.73 -27.88 3.59
C GLY A 126 1.79 -26.79 2.50
N TYR A 127 1.23 -27.08 1.32
CA TYR A 127 1.07 -26.11 0.22
C TYR A 127 -0.01 -25.08 0.58
N LEU A 128 0.28 -24.18 1.52
CA LEU A 128 -0.56 -23.01 1.75
C LEU A 128 -0.52 -22.13 0.50
N ALA A 129 -1.68 -21.59 0.10
CA ALA A 129 -1.69 -20.60 -0.97
C ALA A 129 -0.92 -19.36 -0.50
N TYR A 130 -0.23 -18.68 -1.42
CA TYR A 130 0.55 -17.51 -1.07
C TYR A 130 0.63 -16.50 -2.20
N ALA A 131 0.85 -15.24 -1.84
CA ALA A 131 1.21 -14.15 -2.73
C ALA A 131 2.48 -13.48 -2.19
N TYR A 132 3.36 -13.02 -3.08
CA TYR A 132 4.60 -12.37 -2.65
C TYR A 132 5.10 -11.37 -3.68
N ASP A 133 5.93 -10.45 -3.20
CA ASP A 133 6.71 -9.55 -4.03
C ASP A 133 8.11 -9.32 -3.44
N THR A 134 9.08 -9.26 -4.35
CA THR A 134 10.50 -8.99 -4.11
C THR A 134 10.96 -7.70 -4.79
N PHE A 135 10.03 -6.95 -5.40
CA PHE A 135 10.30 -5.69 -6.08
C PHE A 135 11.32 -5.78 -7.23
N ASP A 136 11.45 -6.97 -7.82
CA ASP A 136 12.26 -7.18 -9.03
C ASP A 136 11.63 -6.48 -10.24
N GLU A 137 10.30 -6.32 -10.23
CA GLU A 137 9.53 -5.69 -11.29
C GLU A 137 8.43 -4.79 -10.71
N LEU A 138 7.98 -3.80 -11.50
CA LEU A 138 6.94 -2.84 -11.10
C LEU A 138 5.52 -3.32 -11.44
N SER A 139 5.35 -4.56 -11.88
CA SER A 139 4.08 -5.12 -12.38
C SER A 139 3.01 -5.22 -11.28
N LYS A 140 3.45 -5.46 -10.04
CA LYS A 140 2.59 -5.68 -8.86
C LYS A 140 2.38 -4.42 -8.01
N VAL A 141 2.83 -3.26 -8.49
CA VAL A 141 2.78 -2.00 -7.72
C VAL A 141 1.78 -1.05 -8.36
N ASP A 142 0.78 -0.63 -7.59
CA ASP A 142 -0.21 0.34 -8.04
C ASP A 142 0.40 1.75 -7.97
N LYS A 143 0.82 2.26 -9.13
CA LYS A 143 1.45 3.58 -9.26
C LYS A 143 0.47 4.74 -9.16
N LYS A 144 -0.84 4.51 -9.26
CA LYS A 144 -1.85 5.58 -9.18
C LYS A 144 -2.13 5.96 -7.73
N VAL A 145 -2.18 4.96 -6.85
CA VAL A 145 -2.48 5.16 -5.42
C VAL A 145 -1.21 5.32 -4.61
N SER A 146 -0.12 4.64 -4.97
CA SER A 146 1.15 4.79 -4.27
C SER A 146 1.69 6.22 -4.38
N SER A 147 1.96 6.85 -3.24
CA SER A 147 2.44 8.23 -3.14
C SER A 147 3.70 8.33 -2.31
N ASP A 148 4.60 9.24 -2.69
CA ASP A 148 5.82 9.57 -1.93
C ASP A 148 6.76 8.38 -1.63
N ILE A 149 6.66 7.33 -2.45
CA ILE A 149 7.53 6.15 -2.41
C ILE A 149 8.32 5.98 -3.71
N PHE A 150 9.45 5.30 -3.60
CA PHE A 150 10.29 4.87 -4.70
C PHE A 150 10.57 3.37 -4.60
N VAL A 151 10.20 2.65 -5.65
CA VAL A 151 10.50 1.22 -5.80
C VAL A 151 11.80 1.09 -6.58
N ASP A 152 12.86 0.67 -5.90
CA ASP A 152 14.19 0.48 -6.45
C ASP A 152 14.34 -0.97 -6.91
N THR A 153 14.20 -1.20 -8.23
CA THR A 153 14.32 -2.55 -8.79
C THR A 153 15.77 -3.08 -8.82
N LYS A 154 16.77 -2.20 -8.65
CA LYS A 154 18.19 -2.62 -8.58
C LYS A 154 18.51 -3.15 -7.19
N GLU A 155 18.13 -2.40 -6.17
CA GLU A 155 18.33 -2.77 -4.77
C GLU A 155 17.21 -3.66 -4.21
N LYS A 156 16.18 -3.95 -5.01
CA LYS A 156 15.02 -4.80 -4.67
C LYS A 156 14.31 -4.35 -3.41
N GLN A 157 13.97 -3.06 -3.35
CA GLN A 157 13.42 -2.47 -2.14
C GLN A 157 12.47 -1.31 -2.42
N VAL A 158 11.50 -1.13 -1.52
CA VAL A 158 10.65 0.06 -1.46
C VAL A 158 11.13 0.97 -0.35
N ARG A 159 11.28 2.25 -0.66
CA ARG A 159 11.65 3.31 0.28
C ARG A 159 10.85 4.57 -0.03
N LEU A 160 10.94 5.59 0.83
CA LEU A 160 10.40 6.91 0.54
C LEU A 160 11.13 7.57 -0.64
N VAL A 161 10.41 8.38 -1.41
CA VAL A 161 10.98 9.09 -2.56
C VAL A 161 11.99 10.13 -2.09
N GLU A 162 13.13 10.22 -2.77
CA GLU A 162 14.14 11.24 -2.46
C GLU A 162 13.68 12.60 -2.97
N GLU A 163 13.67 13.60 -2.08
CA GLU A 163 13.34 14.98 -2.45
C GLU A 163 14.49 15.57 -3.28
N LYS A 164 14.32 15.63 -4.60
CA LYS A 164 15.40 16.03 -5.53
C LYS A 164 15.92 17.45 -5.33
N ASN A 165 15.10 18.36 -4.80
CA ASN A 165 15.48 19.76 -4.63
C ASN A 165 16.35 20.01 -3.38
N THR A 166 16.27 19.12 -2.40
CA THR A 166 16.92 19.26 -1.10
C THR A 166 17.98 18.17 -0.87
N SER A 167 17.87 17.05 -1.57
CA SER A 167 18.90 16.01 -1.64
C SER A 167 20.08 16.47 -2.49
N SER A 168 21.29 16.42 -1.94
CA SER A 168 22.49 16.78 -2.66
C SER A 168 23.60 15.74 -2.48
N ARG A 169 24.31 15.47 -3.57
CA ARG A 169 25.59 14.78 -3.50
C ARG A 169 26.65 15.78 -3.07
N ILE A 170 27.50 15.36 -2.15
CA ILE A 170 28.60 16.16 -1.65
C ILE A 170 29.84 15.76 -2.44
N TYR A 171 30.50 16.77 -3.00
CA TYR A 171 31.81 16.65 -3.63
C TYR A 171 32.82 17.31 -2.69
N PRO A 172 33.35 16.55 -1.70
CA PRO A 172 34.28 17.13 -0.76
C PRO A 172 35.65 17.26 -1.42
N ASP A 173 36.22 18.47 -1.34
CA ASP A 173 37.66 18.61 -1.47
C ASP A 173 38.27 17.98 -0.21
N ALA A 174 39.04 16.90 -0.41
CA ALA A 174 39.48 16.05 0.68
C ALA A 174 40.92 15.57 0.48
N LYS A 175 41.64 15.46 1.60
CA LYS A 175 42.92 14.77 1.66
C LYS A 175 42.67 13.31 2.00
N THR A 176 43.17 12.42 1.16
CA THR A 176 43.02 10.98 1.33
C THR A 176 44.35 10.33 1.71
N GLN A 177 44.31 9.45 2.69
CA GLN A 177 45.48 8.68 3.13
C GLN A 177 45.09 7.22 3.31
N PHE A 178 45.98 6.32 2.92
CA PHE A 178 45.86 4.91 3.26
C PHE A 178 46.97 4.48 4.21
N SER A 179 46.61 3.75 5.25
CA SER A 179 47.54 3.13 6.18
C SER A 179 47.11 1.70 6.50
N ILE A 180 48.02 0.93 7.07
CA ILE A 180 47.72 -0.37 7.66
C ILE A 180 47.79 -0.17 9.18
N ALA A 181 46.82 -0.72 9.92
CA ALA A 181 46.78 -0.57 11.37
C ALA A 181 47.98 -1.27 12.04
N GLU A 182 48.38 -2.42 11.50
CA GLU A 182 49.52 -3.20 11.98
C GLU A 182 50.87 -2.60 11.55
N SER A 183 51.78 -2.45 12.52
CA SER A 183 53.18 -2.09 12.25
C SER A 183 53.95 -3.29 11.73
N ILE A 184 53.90 -3.51 10.41
CA ILE A 184 54.61 -4.62 9.73
C ILE A 184 55.93 -4.10 9.14
N LEU A 185 57.06 -4.60 9.67
CA LEU A 185 58.42 -4.27 9.22
C LEU A 185 58.80 -5.01 7.91
N ASP A 186 58.35 -6.25 7.74
CA ASP A 186 58.70 -7.12 6.60
C ASP A 186 57.57 -7.18 5.55
N LYS A 187 57.42 -6.10 4.76
CA LYS A 187 56.42 -6.04 3.68
C LYS A 187 57.02 -5.53 2.37
N LYS A 188 56.54 -6.07 1.25
CA LYS A 188 56.68 -5.42 -0.06
C LYS A 188 55.33 -4.76 -0.38
N ASP A 189 55.31 -3.45 -0.55
CA ASP A 189 54.10 -2.72 -0.95
C ASP A 189 54.29 -2.01 -2.30
N ALA A 190 53.22 -1.97 -3.07
CA ALA A 190 53.20 -1.28 -4.36
C ALA A 190 51.80 -0.77 -4.64
N VAL A 191 51.73 0.41 -5.27
CA VAL A 191 50.48 0.91 -5.85
C VAL A 191 50.40 0.34 -7.25
N LEU A 192 49.35 -0.44 -7.53
CA LEU A 192 49.16 -1.07 -8.84
C LEU A 192 48.53 -0.10 -9.83
N THR A 193 47.50 0.63 -9.40
CA THR A 193 46.72 1.54 -10.25
C THR A 193 46.14 2.70 -9.45
N GLY A 194 46.04 3.87 -10.10
CA GLY A 194 45.30 5.05 -9.64
C GLY A 194 45.83 5.77 -8.40
N SER A 195 45.20 6.91 -8.08
CA SER A 195 45.37 7.63 -6.81
C SER A 195 44.10 7.51 -5.96
N LEU A 196 44.23 7.50 -4.63
CA LEU A 196 43.09 7.55 -3.71
C LEU A 196 42.20 8.78 -3.92
N GLN A 197 42.76 9.88 -4.43
CA GLN A 197 41.97 11.07 -4.75
C GLN A 197 41.02 10.85 -5.92
N ASP A 198 41.34 9.94 -6.84
CA ASP A 198 40.50 9.68 -8.01
C ASP A 198 39.24 8.88 -7.64
N VAL A 199 39.26 8.15 -6.52
CA VAL A 199 38.11 7.41 -5.96
C VAL A 199 36.95 8.33 -5.56
N LEU A 200 37.25 9.60 -5.25
CA LEU A 200 36.25 10.62 -4.92
C LEU A 200 35.70 11.33 -6.18
N LYS A 201 36.39 11.21 -7.32
CA LYS A 201 35.94 11.79 -8.59
C LYS A 201 34.92 10.87 -9.23
N ASP A 202 33.94 11.44 -9.93
CA ASP A 202 32.85 10.68 -10.55
C ASP A 202 33.23 10.03 -11.89
N ASN A 203 34.44 9.45 -11.97
CA ASN A 203 34.89 8.76 -13.16
C ASN A 203 34.76 7.24 -12.96
N SER A 204 33.96 6.58 -13.79
CA SER A 204 33.70 5.13 -13.72
C SER A 204 34.95 4.28 -13.95
N ASP A 205 35.96 4.86 -14.60
CA ASP A 205 37.09 4.12 -15.17
C ASP A 205 38.35 4.18 -14.29
N THR A 206 38.35 5.03 -13.25
CA THR A 206 39.48 5.17 -12.34
C THR A 206 39.30 4.29 -11.13
N VAL A 207 40.30 3.47 -10.83
CA VAL A 207 40.29 2.59 -9.66
C VAL A 207 41.62 2.73 -8.93
N TRP A 208 41.56 2.75 -7.60
CA TRP A 208 42.76 2.71 -6.76
C TRP A 208 42.99 1.29 -6.27
N GLN A 209 44.23 0.81 -6.42
CA GLN A 209 44.68 -0.48 -5.90
C GLN A 209 46.02 -0.36 -5.20
N LYS A 210 46.09 -0.89 -3.98
CA LYS A 210 47.36 -1.09 -3.28
C LYS A 210 47.53 -2.54 -2.88
N GLN A 211 48.68 -3.09 -3.25
CA GLN A 211 49.07 -4.45 -2.90
C GLN A 211 50.07 -4.47 -1.75
N TYR A 212 49.94 -5.48 -0.90
CA TYR A 212 50.89 -5.83 0.15
C TYR A 212 51.22 -7.31 0.05
N ILE A 213 52.51 -7.62 -0.02
CA ILE A 213 52.99 -9.00 -0.04
C ILE A 213 53.76 -9.26 1.25
N LEU A 214 53.33 -10.29 1.98
CA LEU A 214 53.85 -10.71 3.27
C LEU A 214 54.47 -12.12 3.18
N LYS A 215 55.36 -12.42 4.13
CA LYS A 215 55.99 -13.74 4.27
C LYS A 215 55.09 -14.78 4.95
N GLU A 216 54.15 -14.33 5.78
CA GLU A 216 53.22 -15.17 6.53
C GLU A 216 51.77 -14.72 6.32
N ASN A 217 50.85 -15.67 6.27
CA ASN A 217 49.42 -15.40 6.25
C ASN A 217 48.96 -14.94 7.63
N ARG A 218 48.37 -13.75 7.71
CA ARG A 218 47.81 -13.15 8.92
C ARG A 218 46.61 -12.27 8.58
N SER A 219 45.88 -11.84 9.61
CA SER A 219 44.87 -10.80 9.40
C SER A 219 45.55 -9.44 9.17
N LEU A 220 44.96 -8.62 8.30
CA LEU A 220 45.46 -7.31 7.90
C LEU A 220 44.32 -6.30 7.83
N THR A 221 44.46 -5.19 8.56
CA THR A 221 43.49 -4.09 8.57
C THR A 221 44.00 -2.90 7.74
N GLY A 222 43.33 -2.63 6.62
CA GLY A 222 43.53 -1.43 5.81
C GLY A 222 42.64 -0.28 6.28
N LEU A 223 43.23 0.89 6.47
CA LEU A 223 42.55 2.11 6.90
C LEU A 223 42.64 3.17 5.79
N VAL A 224 41.49 3.57 5.24
CA VAL A 224 41.39 4.69 4.30
C VAL A 224 40.78 5.88 5.03
N GLU A 225 41.56 6.93 5.22
CA GLU A 225 41.13 8.16 5.87
C GLU A 225 40.87 9.24 4.82
N ILE A 226 39.71 9.86 4.89
CA ILE A 226 39.24 10.91 4.00
C ILE A 226 38.94 12.14 4.86
N GLN A 227 39.85 13.10 4.87
CA GLN A 227 39.73 14.33 5.64
C GLN A 227 39.18 15.45 4.76
N PHE A 228 38.03 15.99 5.13
CA PHE A 228 37.37 17.09 4.41
C PHE A 228 37.97 18.44 4.80
N ASP A 229 38.07 19.36 3.84
CA ASP A 229 38.55 20.71 4.09
C ASP A 229 37.60 21.53 4.98
N LYS A 230 36.30 21.24 4.91
CA LYS A 230 35.25 21.82 5.77
C LYS A 230 34.32 20.74 6.29
N SER A 231 33.58 21.05 7.36
CA SER A 231 32.54 20.14 7.85
C SER A 231 31.39 20.08 6.85
N TYR A 232 30.93 18.87 6.55
CA TYR A 232 29.77 18.62 5.69
C TYR A 232 28.71 17.83 6.43
N THR A 233 27.43 18.15 6.21
CA THR A 233 26.31 17.36 6.73
C THR A 233 26.07 16.17 5.81
N VAL A 234 26.29 14.95 6.28
CA VAL A 234 26.18 13.70 5.51
C VAL A 234 25.16 12.79 6.20
N ASN A 235 24.44 11.99 5.42
CA ASN A 235 23.51 10.98 5.95
C ASN A 235 23.51 9.65 5.17
N LYS A 236 24.25 9.59 4.05
CA LYS A 236 24.51 8.35 3.32
C LYS A 236 25.92 8.35 2.74
N ILE A 237 26.60 7.20 2.85
CA ILE A 237 27.91 6.95 2.27
C ILE A 237 27.82 5.68 1.43
N ASP A 238 28.15 5.78 0.15
CA ASP A 238 28.24 4.64 -0.77
C ASP A 238 29.71 4.38 -1.11
N ILE A 239 30.15 3.13 -0.95
CA ILE A 239 31.53 2.69 -1.14
C ILE A 239 31.53 1.49 -2.08
N ASP A 240 32.22 1.63 -3.21
CA ASP A 240 32.51 0.54 -4.14
C ASP A 240 33.95 0.08 -3.93
N PHE A 241 34.08 -1.17 -3.53
CA PHE A 241 35.34 -1.86 -3.32
C PHE A 241 35.76 -2.62 -4.58
N MET A 242 37.04 -2.97 -4.61
CA MET A 242 37.54 -3.95 -5.55
C MET A 242 38.46 -4.91 -4.81
N SER A 243 37.92 -6.08 -4.49
CA SER A 243 38.61 -7.13 -3.77
C SER A 243 38.40 -8.47 -4.47
N ILE A 244 39.37 -9.37 -4.34
CA ILE A 244 39.30 -10.72 -4.91
C ILE A 244 38.42 -11.59 -4.00
N LYS A 245 38.65 -11.54 -2.68
CA LYS A 245 37.88 -12.26 -1.67
C LYS A 245 36.98 -11.33 -0.86
N ARG A 246 35.99 -11.93 -0.19
CA ARG A 246 35.15 -11.26 0.81
C ARG A 246 36.00 -10.85 2.02
N PHE A 247 35.66 -9.71 2.61
CA PHE A 247 36.37 -9.15 3.76
C PHE A 247 35.38 -8.36 4.63
N PHE A 248 35.80 -7.97 5.83
CA PHE A 248 34.93 -7.23 6.74
C PHE A 248 35.17 -5.72 6.60
N ALA A 249 34.12 -4.93 6.42
CA ALA A 249 34.21 -3.48 6.33
C ALA A 249 33.43 -2.78 7.45
N LYS A 250 33.94 -1.61 7.85
CA LYS A 250 33.28 -0.69 8.79
C LYS A 250 33.61 0.76 8.43
N VAL A 251 32.73 1.69 8.77
CA VAL A 251 32.96 3.13 8.59
C VAL A 251 32.87 3.86 9.92
N GLU A 252 33.85 4.70 10.19
CA GLU A 252 33.91 5.62 11.32
C GLU A 252 33.92 7.06 10.82
N PHE A 253 33.49 8.00 11.67
CA PHE A 253 33.50 9.42 11.36
C PHE A 253 34.07 10.24 12.52
N THR A 254 34.44 11.48 12.22
CA THR A 254 34.88 12.45 13.23
C THR A 254 34.30 13.82 12.95
N ASN A 255 33.89 14.51 14.00
CA ASN A 255 33.34 15.87 13.92
C ASN A 255 34.40 16.93 14.19
N ASP A 256 35.40 16.60 15.02
CA ASP A 256 36.48 17.49 15.46
C ASP A 256 37.79 17.28 14.66
N GLY A 257 37.97 16.08 14.09
CA GLY A 257 39.19 15.65 13.41
C GLY A 257 40.17 14.90 14.31
N TYR A 258 39.80 14.63 15.57
CA TYR A 258 40.66 13.98 16.56
C TYR A 258 40.03 12.70 17.10
N SER A 259 38.74 12.76 17.45
CA SER A 259 38.01 11.67 18.07
C SER A 259 37.20 10.94 16.99
N TRP A 260 37.43 9.63 16.87
CA TRP A 260 36.72 8.77 15.93
C TRP A 260 35.53 8.12 16.61
N TYR A 261 34.36 8.23 15.98
CA TYR A 261 33.09 7.70 16.45
C TYR A 261 32.52 6.73 15.42
N GLU A 262 31.81 5.73 15.90
CA GLU A 262 31.10 4.79 15.04
C GLU A 262 29.82 5.41 14.49
N ILE A 263 29.52 5.15 13.23
CA ILE A 263 28.26 5.62 12.63
C ILE A 263 27.07 4.94 13.35
N PRO A 264 26.05 5.71 13.80
CA PRO A 264 24.85 5.16 14.39
C PRO A 264 24.21 4.10 13.50
N TYR A 265 23.67 3.03 14.10
CA TYR A 265 23.03 1.89 13.42
C TYR A 265 23.96 1.01 12.58
N ASN A 266 25.28 1.24 12.63
CA ASN A 266 26.27 0.49 11.86
C ASN A 266 27.54 0.22 12.69
N GLN A 267 27.34 -0.40 13.87
CA GLN A 267 28.40 -0.64 14.86
C GLN A 267 29.21 -1.91 14.57
N GLU A 268 28.60 -2.90 13.91
CA GLU A 268 29.25 -4.17 13.59
C GLU A 268 29.96 -4.12 12.24
N LYS A 269 31.00 -4.96 12.10
CA LYS A 269 31.71 -5.13 10.84
C LYS A 269 30.87 -5.99 9.90
N VAL A 270 30.63 -5.52 8.69
CA VAL A 270 29.81 -6.23 7.70
C VAL A 270 30.72 -6.96 6.72
N GLU A 271 30.43 -8.23 6.44
CA GLU A 271 31.13 -8.97 5.37
C GLU A 271 30.69 -8.41 4.01
N VAL A 272 31.65 -7.88 3.25
CA VAL A 272 31.43 -7.21 1.95
C VAL A 272 32.36 -7.77 0.88
N LYS A 273 31.97 -7.60 -0.38
CA LYS A 273 32.79 -7.97 -1.55
C LYS A 273 32.98 -6.81 -2.51
N ASP A 274 31.86 -6.32 -3.05
CA ASP A 274 31.87 -5.38 -4.18
C ASP A 274 31.42 -3.98 -3.76
N SER A 275 30.32 -3.85 -3.01
CA SER A 275 29.81 -2.54 -2.58
C SER A 275 29.33 -2.55 -1.13
N TYR A 276 29.29 -1.38 -0.53
CA TYR A 276 28.80 -1.14 0.82
C TYR A 276 28.15 0.23 0.91
N SER A 277 26.87 0.25 1.31
CA SER A 277 26.10 1.47 1.47
C SER A 277 25.67 1.60 2.92
N VAL A 278 25.97 2.75 3.52
CA VAL A 278 25.64 3.05 4.92
C VAL A 278 24.71 4.26 4.95
N GLN A 279 23.57 4.11 5.62
CA GLN A 279 22.57 5.18 5.82
C GLN A 279 22.40 5.44 7.32
N PHE A 280 22.36 6.71 7.70
CA PHE A 280 22.33 7.17 9.09
C PHE A 280 21.68 8.56 9.18
N PRO A 281 21.27 9.04 10.37
CA PRO A 281 20.72 10.38 10.52
C PRO A 281 21.71 11.45 10.06
N SER A 282 21.25 12.60 9.57
CA SER A 282 22.15 13.67 9.15
C SER A 282 23.12 14.10 10.26
N MET A 283 24.42 13.92 10.01
CA MET A 283 25.50 14.28 10.93
C MET A 283 26.53 15.19 10.25
N ASN A 284 27.12 16.12 11.01
CA ASN A 284 28.22 16.96 10.53
C ASN A 284 29.54 16.23 10.65
N MET A 285 30.14 15.87 9.51
CA MET A 285 31.40 15.13 9.44
C MET A 285 32.54 16.03 8.94
N LYS A 286 33.71 15.88 9.55
CA LYS A 286 34.97 16.52 9.14
C LYS A 286 35.95 15.52 8.54
N ALA A 287 35.92 14.26 8.96
CA ALA A 287 36.60 13.18 8.26
C ALA A 287 35.85 11.86 8.40
N VAL A 288 36.13 10.95 7.47
CA VAL A 288 35.57 9.60 7.41
C VAL A 288 36.72 8.60 7.29
N ARG A 289 36.64 7.50 8.02
CA ARG A 289 37.60 6.40 7.98
C ARG A 289 36.87 5.13 7.56
N ILE A 290 37.34 4.52 6.48
CA ILE A 290 36.88 3.22 6.00
C ILE A 290 37.89 2.18 6.47
N ILE A 291 37.41 1.21 7.23
CA ILE A 291 38.19 0.11 7.79
C ILE A 291 37.90 -1.14 6.96
N MET A 292 38.93 -1.81 6.47
CA MET A 292 38.85 -3.02 5.67
C MET A 292 39.70 -4.11 6.32
N ASP A 293 39.06 -5.12 6.89
CA ASP A 293 39.71 -6.22 7.60
C ASP A 293 39.71 -7.50 6.76
N LYS A 294 40.90 -7.91 6.35
CA LYS A 294 41.12 -9.20 5.69
C LYS A 294 41.62 -10.21 6.71
N ILE A 295 40.94 -11.35 6.83
CA ILE A 295 41.33 -12.43 7.77
C ILE A 295 42.49 -13.26 7.18
N GLU A 296 42.51 -13.42 5.86
CA GLU A 296 43.50 -14.20 5.12
C GLU A 296 43.95 -13.47 3.85
N SER A 297 45.05 -13.95 3.25
CA SER A 297 45.56 -13.46 1.96
C SER A 297 44.60 -13.74 0.80
N ASP A 298 44.54 -12.81 -0.16
CA ASP A 298 43.76 -12.96 -1.39
C ASP A 298 44.34 -14.01 -2.32
N GLU A 299 45.67 -14.03 -2.46
CA GLU A 299 46.38 -14.96 -3.34
C GLU A 299 47.68 -15.46 -2.70
N ILE A 300 48.05 -16.71 -3.04
CA ILE A 300 49.33 -17.30 -2.69
C ILE A 300 50.22 -17.30 -3.93
N LEU A 301 51.24 -16.45 -3.94
CA LEU A 301 52.18 -16.32 -5.05
C LEU A 301 53.20 -17.46 -5.03
N PRO A 302 53.56 -18.04 -6.20
CA PRO A 302 54.62 -19.04 -6.27
C PRO A 302 55.97 -18.43 -5.86
N ALA A 303 56.59 -19.04 -4.86
CA ALA A 303 57.72 -18.50 -4.10
C ALA A 303 58.92 -18.13 -4.98
N THR A 304 59.23 -16.84 -5.07
CA THR A 304 60.49 -16.35 -5.62
C THR A 304 61.44 -15.85 -4.53
N ASP A 305 60.93 -15.34 -3.39
CA ASP A 305 61.74 -14.73 -2.30
C ASP A 305 61.10 -14.85 -0.90
N SER A 306 60.44 -15.95 -0.52
CA SER A 306 59.71 -16.14 0.77
C SER A 306 58.48 -15.22 1.01
N TYR A 307 58.21 -14.26 0.12
CA TYR A 307 57.01 -13.42 0.10
C TYR A 307 55.91 -14.10 -0.72
N ASN A 308 55.03 -14.83 -0.04
CA ASN A 308 54.07 -15.71 -0.72
C ASN A 308 52.62 -15.26 -0.56
N PHE A 309 52.31 -14.36 0.38
CA PHE A 309 50.92 -14.03 0.72
C PHE A 309 50.57 -12.62 0.27
N MET A 310 49.72 -12.50 -0.74
CA MET A 310 49.31 -11.22 -1.34
C MET A 310 47.97 -10.75 -0.77
N TYR A 311 47.91 -9.48 -0.39
CA TYR A 311 46.72 -8.75 0.04
C TYR A 311 46.50 -7.58 -0.90
N LEU A 312 45.31 -7.50 -1.50
CA LEU A 312 44.91 -6.44 -2.40
C LEU A 312 43.80 -5.61 -1.75
N PHE A 313 44.09 -4.35 -1.48
CA PHE A 313 43.07 -3.36 -1.11
C PHE A 313 42.75 -2.52 -2.34
N GLY A 314 41.47 -2.45 -2.68
CA GLY A 314 41.01 -1.68 -3.83
C GLY A 314 39.75 -0.90 -3.52
N LEU A 315 39.71 0.34 -4.00
CA LEU A 315 38.54 1.20 -3.98
C LEU A 315 38.28 1.72 -5.39
N LYS A 316 37.05 1.56 -5.86
CA LYS A 316 36.58 2.11 -7.12
C LYS A 316 35.92 3.47 -6.91
N LYS A 317 35.04 3.57 -5.92
CA LYS A 317 34.23 4.78 -5.72
C LYS A 317 33.89 5.01 -4.26
N VAL A 318 33.93 6.26 -3.81
CA VAL A 318 33.36 6.66 -2.52
C VAL A 318 32.52 7.91 -2.74
N GLN A 319 31.26 7.86 -2.33
CA GLN A 319 30.29 8.93 -2.54
C GLN A 319 29.60 9.30 -1.23
N PHE A 320 29.49 10.61 -1.00
CA PHE A 320 28.83 11.18 0.17
C PHE A 320 27.54 11.88 -0.27
N TYR A 321 26.47 11.68 0.49
CA TYR A 321 25.17 12.27 0.20
C TYR A 321 24.56 12.88 1.45
N ASN A 322 23.80 13.95 1.23
CA ASN A 322 22.80 14.46 2.15
C ASN A 322 21.44 14.32 1.46
N LYS A 323 20.75 13.20 1.70
CA LYS A 323 19.45 12.89 1.11
C LYS A 323 18.33 13.35 2.01
N GLN A 324 17.29 13.96 1.47
CA GLN A 324 16.07 14.26 2.22
C GLN A 324 14.93 13.40 1.71
N TYR A 325 14.09 13.00 2.65
CA TYR A 325 12.92 12.16 2.41
C TYR A 325 11.68 12.87 2.98
N PRO A 326 10.49 12.62 2.43
CA PRO A 326 9.23 13.07 3.01
C PRO A 326 8.97 12.41 4.37
N SER A 327 8.03 12.95 5.14
CA SER A 327 7.67 12.41 6.47
C SER A 327 6.81 11.15 6.38
N LYS A 328 6.02 11.00 5.30
CA LYS A 328 5.13 9.86 5.09
C LYS A 328 5.14 9.45 3.62
N GLY A 329 4.89 8.17 3.37
CA GLY A 329 4.66 7.63 2.04
C GLY A 329 3.75 6.40 2.09
N LEU A 330 3.08 6.14 0.97
CA LEU A 330 2.10 5.08 0.82
C LEU A 330 2.53 4.13 -0.29
N PHE A 331 2.67 2.86 0.06
CA PHE A 331 2.80 1.76 -0.88
C PHE A 331 1.47 1.01 -0.99
N GLN A 332 1.01 0.75 -2.20
CA GLN A 332 -0.12 -0.15 -2.48
C GLN A 332 0.24 -1.10 -3.62
N SER A 333 -0.08 -2.39 -3.45
CA SER A 333 0.07 -3.37 -4.52
C SER A 333 -1.07 -3.26 -5.53
N GLU A 334 -0.84 -3.75 -6.75
CA GLU A 334 -1.93 -4.18 -7.63
C GLU A 334 -2.56 -5.48 -7.08
N PRO A 335 -3.74 -5.89 -7.59
CA PRO A 335 -4.33 -7.19 -7.34
C PRO A 335 -3.33 -8.35 -7.41
N LEU A 336 -3.08 -9.01 -6.27
CA LEU A 336 -2.13 -10.10 -6.17
C LEU A 336 -2.78 -11.44 -6.52
N SER A 337 -2.28 -12.12 -7.55
CA SER A 337 -2.70 -13.48 -7.88
C SER A 337 -2.12 -14.50 -6.90
N LEU A 338 -2.98 -15.37 -6.36
CA LEU A 338 -2.58 -16.46 -5.48
C LEU A 338 -1.86 -17.57 -6.24
N LYS A 339 -0.72 -18.01 -5.71
CA LYS A 339 -0.02 -19.22 -6.17
C LYS A 339 -0.44 -20.42 -5.33
N ASN A 340 -0.50 -21.60 -5.94
CA ASN A 340 -0.86 -22.88 -5.31
C ASN A 340 -2.29 -22.95 -4.73
N ALA A 341 -3.20 -22.09 -5.17
CA ALA A 341 -4.62 -22.21 -4.85
C ALA A 341 -5.29 -23.24 -5.79
N SER A 342 -6.08 -24.16 -5.24
CA SER A 342 -7.01 -24.99 -6.02
C SER A 342 -8.20 -24.16 -6.51
N GLU A 343 -8.88 -24.58 -7.58
CA GLU A 343 -10.08 -23.90 -8.13
C GLU A 343 -11.16 -23.60 -7.07
N ASN A 344 -11.24 -24.39 -6.00
CA ASN A 344 -12.18 -24.21 -4.89
C ASN A 344 -11.50 -23.89 -3.54
N TYR A 345 -10.35 -23.21 -3.56
CA TYR A 345 -9.64 -22.85 -2.34
C TYR A 345 -10.51 -21.91 -1.47
N ARG A 346 -10.55 -22.12 -0.16
CA ARG A 346 -11.26 -21.25 0.79
C ARG A 346 -10.21 -20.59 1.67
N ILE A 347 -10.34 -19.27 1.87
CA ILE A 347 -9.42 -18.50 2.70
C ILE A 347 -10.08 -18.27 4.06
N ASP A 348 -9.57 -18.89 5.12
CA ASP A 348 -10.02 -18.64 6.50
C ASP A 348 -9.08 -17.64 7.19
N LYS A 349 -7.77 -17.71 6.92
CA LYS A 349 -6.79 -16.84 7.59
C LYS A 349 -5.76 -16.27 6.64
N VAL A 350 -5.30 -15.07 6.97
CA VAL A 350 -4.16 -14.41 6.31
C VAL A 350 -3.09 -14.05 7.31
N ARG A 351 -1.85 -14.30 6.89
CA ARG A 351 -0.62 -13.99 7.61
C ARG A 351 0.31 -13.20 6.70
N LEU A 352 1.04 -12.26 7.29
CA LEU A 352 2.02 -11.44 6.59
C LEU A 352 3.42 -11.74 7.14
N SER A 353 4.33 -12.05 6.23
CA SER A 353 5.76 -12.19 6.49
C SER A 353 6.50 -11.11 5.69
N VAL A 354 7.37 -10.34 6.35
CA VAL A 354 8.08 -9.22 5.70
C VAL A 354 9.55 -9.22 6.05
N ASN A 355 10.38 -8.91 5.04
CA ASN A 355 11.77 -8.52 5.25
C ASN A 355 11.86 -6.99 5.21
N GLU A 356 11.84 -6.38 6.40
CA GLU A 356 11.86 -4.92 6.58
C GLU A 356 13.09 -4.45 7.36
N VAL A 357 13.51 -3.21 7.10
CA VAL A 357 14.50 -2.48 7.91
C VAL A 357 13.81 -1.21 8.41
N VAL A 358 13.62 -1.10 9.71
CA VAL A 358 12.93 0.02 10.37
C VAL A 358 13.92 0.76 11.28
N PRO A 359 14.57 1.84 10.80
CA PRO A 359 15.42 2.67 11.64
C PRO A 359 14.67 3.31 12.81
N THR A 360 15.38 3.67 13.88
CA THR A 360 14.80 4.40 15.02
C THR A 360 14.22 5.75 14.57
N GLY A 361 13.03 6.10 15.07
CA GLY A 361 12.27 7.29 14.64
C GLY A 361 11.51 7.09 13.33
N THR A 362 11.36 5.84 12.86
CA THR A 362 10.55 5.48 11.70
C THR A 362 9.61 4.32 12.05
N SER A 363 8.52 4.17 11.29
CA SER A 363 7.59 3.06 11.46
C SER A 363 7.00 2.62 10.13
N ILE A 364 6.69 1.32 10.03
CA ILE A 364 5.93 0.77 8.90
C ILE A 364 4.66 0.11 9.41
N ARG A 365 3.50 0.60 8.95
CA ARG A 365 2.18 0.01 9.23
C ARG A 365 1.65 -0.71 8.01
N TYR A 366 1.16 -1.93 8.16
CA TYR A 366 0.60 -2.71 7.07
C TYR A 366 -0.91 -2.86 7.21
N GLU A 367 -1.58 -2.82 6.07
CA GLU A 367 -3.00 -3.10 5.93
C GLU A 367 -3.20 -4.07 4.76
N VAL A 368 -4.18 -4.96 4.90
CA VAL A 368 -4.57 -5.91 3.87
C VAL A 368 -6.04 -5.71 3.59
N ALA A 369 -6.40 -5.65 2.31
CA ALA A 369 -7.78 -5.59 1.88
C ALA A 369 -8.20 -6.83 1.10
N LEU A 370 -9.44 -7.25 1.37
CA LEU A 370 -10.18 -8.17 0.52
C LEU A 370 -10.94 -7.38 -0.55
N PRO A 371 -11.02 -7.88 -1.78
CA PRO A 371 -11.89 -7.29 -2.79
C PRO A 371 -13.36 -7.47 -2.39
N GLN A 372 -14.14 -6.38 -2.36
CA GLN A 372 -15.61 -6.45 -2.31
C GLN A 372 -16.21 -6.35 -3.72
N GLU A 373 -17.51 -6.63 -3.85
CA GLU A 373 -18.26 -6.21 -5.03
C GLU A 373 -18.21 -4.67 -5.13
N ASP A 374 -18.06 -4.13 -6.35
CA ASP A 374 -18.01 -2.69 -6.69
C ASP A 374 -16.72 -1.89 -6.35
N ASP A 375 -15.51 -2.50 -6.46
CA ASP A 375 -14.21 -1.82 -6.29
C ASP A 375 -14.00 -1.13 -4.91
N ASN A 376 -14.83 -1.45 -3.93
CA ASN A 376 -14.70 -0.95 -2.56
C ASN A 376 -13.83 -1.92 -1.75
N TYR A 377 -12.82 -1.40 -1.06
CA TYR A 377 -11.85 -2.21 -0.32
C TYR A 377 -11.98 -1.96 1.17
N ASP A 378 -12.26 -3.02 1.93
CA ASP A 378 -12.24 -2.97 3.40
C ASP A 378 -10.81 -3.27 3.87
N TRP A 379 -10.17 -2.28 4.49
CA TRP A 379 -8.76 -2.34 4.88
C TRP A 379 -8.64 -2.76 6.34
N HIS A 380 -7.97 -3.89 6.57
CA HIS A 380 -7.72 -4.40 7.91
C HIS A 380 -6.24 -4.28 8.27
N PRO A 381 -5.89 -3.70 9.43
CA PRO A 381 -4.51 -3.64 9.88
C PRO A 381 -3.99 -5.03 10.22
N LEU A 382 -2.71 -5.28 9.89
CA LEU A 382 -2.05 -6.57 10.10
C LEU A 382 -0.56 -6.36 10.39
N ASP A 383 -0.04 -6.89 11.49
CA ASP A 383 1.39 -6.84 11.78
C ASP A 383 2.14 -8.07 11.21
N PRO A 384 3.40 -7.91 10.75
CA PRO A 384 4.22 -9.04 10.32
C PRO A 384 4.46 -10.05 11.45
N ILE A 385 4.53 -11.34 11.11
CA ILE A 385 4.79 -12.43 12.07
C ILE A 385 6.15 -12.27 12.77
N GLU A 386 7.13 -11.70 12.08
CA GLU A 386 8.49 -11.53 12.60
C GLU A 386 8.60 -10.38 13.61
N ARG A 387 7.57 -9.54 13.76
CA ARG A 387 7.59 -8.38 14.65
C ARG A 387 7.50 -8.84 16.12
N ILE A 388 8.51 -8.47 16.92
CA ILE A 388 8.64 -8.91 18.33
C ILE A 388 7.54 -8.32 19.24
N ASN A 389 7.14 -7.08 18.99
CA ASN A 389 6.12 -6.36 19.76
C ASN A 389 5.01 -5.85 18.81
N PRO A 390 4.07 -6.70 18.40
CA PRO A 390 2.98 -6.30 17.52
C PRO A 390 1.98 -5.40 18.27
N THR A 391 1.53 -4.34 17.61
CA THR A 391 0.42 -3.48 18.06
C THR A 391 -0.91 -3.92 17.46
N GLU A 392 -0.87 -4.56 16.30
CA GLU A 392 -2.02 -5.05 15.54
C GLU A 392 -2.01 -6.59 15.48
N PRO A 393 -3.12 -7.23 15.06
CA PRO A 393 -3.16 -8.68 14.91
C PRO A 393 -2.08 -9.18 13.92
N GLN A 394 -1.37 -10.25 14.26
CA GLN A 394 -0.39 -10.90 13.35
C GLN A 394 -1.03 -11.99 12.45
N THR A 395 -2.30 -12.30 12.68
CA THR A 395 -3.09 -13.21 11.84
C THR A 395 -4.51 -12.67 11.79
N LEU A 396 -4.99 -12.35 10.60
CA LEU A 396 -6.38 -12.01 10.36
C LEU A 396 -7.18 -13.29 10.12
N GLN A 397 -8.30 -13.45 10.81
CA GLN A 397 -9.25 -14.53 10.59
C GLN A 397 -10.51 -13.93 9.96
N PHE A 398 -10.87 -14.38 8.76
CA PHE A 398 -12.01 -13.86 8.02
C PHE A 398 -13.35 -14.26 8.63
N SER A 399 -13.39 -15.34 9.40
CA SER A 399 -14.52 -15.76 10.23
C SER A 399 -14.99 -14.70 11.25
N ASN A 400 -14.15 -13.72 11.58
CA ASN A 400 -14.48 -12.64 12.53
C ASN A 400 -14.78 -11.28 11.87
N ILE A 401 -14.72 -11.17 10.54
CA ILE A 401 -15.03 -9.92 9.85
C ILE A 401 -16.55 -9.79 9.73
N LYS A 402 -17.13 -9.06 10.68
CA LYS A 402 -18.57 -8.80 10.73
C LYS A 402 -18.94 -7.83 9.63
N ARG A 403 -19.72 -8.31 8.65
CA ARG A 403 -20.40 -7.43 7.70
C ARG A 403 -21.84 -7.24 8.14
N ASN A 404 -22.30 -5.99 8.15
CA ASN A 404 -23.67 -5.64 8.48
C ASN A 404 -24.48 -5.48 7.19
N GLU A 405 -25.60 -6.20 7.08
CA GLU A 405 -26.53 -6.08 5.96
C GLU A 405 -27.89 -5.62 6.47
N SER A 406 -28.56 -4.76 5.69
CA SER A 406 -29.93 -4.34 5.96
C SER A 406 -30.85 -4.73 4.81
N LEU A 407 -31.91 -5.49 5.10
CA LEU A 407 -32.92 -5.90 4.13
C LEU A 407 -34.28 -5.32 4.48
N LYS A 408 -34.97 -4.78 3.46
CA LYS A 408 -36.38 -4.36 3.59
C LYS A 408 -37.27 -5.56 3.38
N MET A 409 -38.08 -5.89 4.38
CA MET A 409 -39.03 -6.98 4.34
C MET A 409 -40.47 -6.47 4.41
N PHE A 410 -41.41 -7.19 3.80
CA PHE A 410 -42.80 -6.78 3.74
C PHE A 410 -43.73 -7.96 3.49
N PHE A 411 -45.01 -7.77 3.78
CA PHE A 411 -46.07 -8.63 3.26
C PHE A 411 -46.47 -8.13 1.87
N PRO A 412 -46.27 -8.93 0.81
CA PRO A 412 -46.56 -8.49 -0.54
C PRO A 412 -48.06 -8.24 -0.73
N SER A 413 -48.41 -7.04 -1.21
CA SER A 413 -49.79 -6.53 -1.30
C SER A 413 -50.70 -7.32 -2.25
N GLU A 414 -50.11 -8.13 -3.12
CA GLU A 414 -50.81 -8.97 -4.10
C GLU A 414 -51.26 -10.32 -3.52
N TYR A 415 -50.75 -10.70 -2.35
CA TYR A 415 -51.06 -11.97 -1.71
C TYR A 415 -52.15 -11.80 -0.68
N SER A 416 -53.15 -12.70 -0.69
CA SER A 416 -54.09 -12.76 0.42
C SER A 416 -53.37 -13.20 1.70
N ILE A 417 -53.89 -12.83 2.87
CA ILE A 417 -53.34 -13.23 4.19
C ILE A 417 -53.06 -14.75 4.22
N VAL A 418 -53.90 -15.55 3.54
CA VAL A 418 -53.82 -17.00 3.40
C VAL A 418 -52.57 -17.48 2.64
N GLN A 419 -52.05 -16.71 1.68
CA GLN A 419 -50.87 -17.10 0.90
C GLN A 419 -49.54 -16.67 1.56
N SER A 420 -49.60 -15.79 2.56
CA SER A 420 -48.45 -15.46 3.40
C SER A 420 -48.32 -16.42 4.59
N GLU A 421 -49.31 -17.30 4.80
CA GLU A 421 -49.25 -18.33 5.83
C GLU A 421 -48.19 -19.36 5.49
N ALA A 422 -47.38 -19.68 6.49
CA ALA A 422 -46.41 -20.72 6.38
C ALA A 422 -47.10 -22.09 6.34
N GLU A 423 -47.24 -22.67 5.15
CA GLU A 423 -47.76 -24.03 4.94
C GLU A 423 -47.14 -25.02 5.94
N GLY A 424 -47.98 -25.78 6.65
CA GLY A 424 -47.58 -26.79 7.63
C GLY A 424 -47.18 -26.28 9.02
N LEU A 425 -47.29 -24.97 9.31
CA LEU A 425 -46.95 -24.40 10.63
C LEU A 425 -48.18 -23.94 11.45
N VAL A 426 -49.40 -24.18 10.98
CA VAL A 426 -50.63 -23.89 11.74
C VAL A 426 -50.76 -24.90 12.88
N THR A 427 -50.66 -24.42 14.12
CA THR A 427 -50.80 -25.26 15.32
C THR A 427 -51.72 -24.55 16.30
N ASN A 428 -52.70 -25.26 16.88
CA ASN A 428 -53.73 -24.68 17.77
C ASN A 428 -54.58 -23.54 17.15
N GLY A 429 -54.72 -23.49 15.83
CA GLY A 429 -55.54 -22.47 15.14
C GLY A 429 -54.87 -21.09 15.03
N ILE A 430 -53.60 -20.96 15.41
CA ILE A 430 -52.82 -19.73 15.22
C ILE A 430 -52.00 -19.88 13.91
N PRO A 431 -52.29 -19.08 12.87
CA PRO A 431 -51.48 -19.04 11.66
C PRO A 431 -50.14 -18.33 11.92
N ILE A 432 -49.06 -18.85 11.33
CA ILE A 432 -47.74 -18.21 11.31
C ILE A 432 -47.51 -17.69 9.90
N TYR A 433 -46.98 -16.48 9.78
CA TYR A 433 -46.80 -15.79 8.51
C TYR A 433 -45.32 -15.64 8.16
N ARG A 434 -45.00 -15.65 6.86
CA ARG A 434 -43.64 -15.45 6.33
C ARG A 434 -43.48 -14.06 5.74
N LEU A 435 -42.36 -13.40 6.02
CA LEU A 435 -42.00 -12.12 5.40
C LEU A 435 -41.29 -12.32 4.07
N SER A 436 -41.54 -11.43 3.10
CA SER A 436 -40.87 -11.42 1.80
C SER A 436 -39.88 -10.27 1.71
N THR A 437 -38.84 -10.44 0.89
CA THR A 437 -37.83 -9.42 0.57
C THR A 437 -37.67 -9.28 -0.94
N ASN A 438 -37.11 -8.15 -1.40
CA ASN A 438 -36.75 -7.96 -2.80
C ASN A 438 -35.26 -8.26 -2.99
N THR A 439 -34.95 -9.31 -3.74
CA THR A 439 -33.57 -9.61 -4.14
C THR A 439 -33.44 -9.33 -5.64
N GLY A 440 -32.95 -8.13 -5.98
CA GLY A 440 -32.96 -7.63 -7.37
C GLY A 440 -34.39 -7.36 -7.88
N ASN A 441 -34.72 -7.86 -9.07
CA ASN A 441 -36.06 -7.71 -9.70
C ASN A 441 -37.06 -8.82 -9.31
N LYS A 442 -36.76 -9.65 -8.31
CA LYS A 442 -37.63 -10.74 -7.86
C LYS A 442 -37.97 -10.60 -6.38
N VAL A 443 -39.23 -10.82 -6.05
CA VAL A 443 -39.70 -10.98 -4.67
C VAL A 443 -39.35 -12.40 -4.23
N THR A 444 -38.51 -12.53 -3.19
CA THR A 444 -38.13 -13.82 -2.59
C THR A 444 -38.65 -13.90 -1.16
N GLN A 445 -39.00 -15.10 -0.70
CA GLN A 445 -39.43 -15.36 0.69
C GLN A 445 -38.29 -15.83 1.59
N TYR A 446 -37.06 -15.81 1.05
CA TYR A 446 -35.87 -16.32 1.72
C TYR A 446 -34.75 -15.29 1.65
N ILE A 447 -33.97 -15.26 2.72
CA ILE A 447 -32.68 -14.60 2.78
C ILE A 447 -31.62 -15.62 2.36
N PRO A 448 -30.61 -15.24 1.55
CA PRO A 448 -29.52 -16.14 1.17
C PRO A 448 -28.90 -16.79 2.41
N ASP A 449 -28.56 -18.08 2.32
CA ASP A 449 -27.88 -18.83 3.38
C ASP A 449 -26.41 -18.39 3.50
N LYS A 450 -26.21 -17.14 3.91
CA LYS A 450 -24.92 -16.63 4.39
C LYS A 450 -24.71 -17.15 5.81
N ALA A 451 -23.46 -17.25 6.27
CA ALA A 451 -23.16 -17.62 7.66
C ALA A 451 -23.53 -16.46 8.61
N ILE A 452 -24.84 -16.26 8.81
CA ILE A 452 -25.39 -15.26 9.72
C ILE A 452 -24.89 -15.60 11.13
N ILE A 453 -24.40 -14.58 11.84
CA ILE A 453 -23.93 -14.73 13.20
C ILE A 453 -25.14 -14.88 14.12
N ASP A 454 -25.22 -15.98 14.86
CA ASP A 454 -26.31 -16.26 15.80
C ASP A 454 -26.52 -15.08 16.78
N GLY A 455 -27.77 -14.64 16.92
CA GLY A 455 -28.15 -13.52 17.79
C GLY A 455 -27.86 -12.11 17.25
N SER A 456 -27.36 -11.99 16.00
CA SER A 456 -27.16 -10.68 15.35
C SER A 456 -28.42 -10.11 14.70
N LEU A 457 -29.46 -10.93 14.51
CA LEU A 457 -30.70 -10.57 13.83
C LEU A 457 -31.50 -9.53 14.63
N LYS A 458 -31.80 -8.39 13.99
CA LYS A 458 -32.65 -7.34 14.55
C LYS A 458 -33.73 -6.96 13.54
N LEU A 459 -34.98 -7.26 13.87
CA LEU A 459 -36.13 -6.95 13.02
C LEU A 459 -36.88 -5.74 13.58
N TYR A 460 -36.86 -4.62 12.86
CA TYR A 460 -37.64 -3.42 13.21
C TYR A 460 -38.95 -3.41 12.44
N THR A 461 -40.02 -2.98 13.12
CA THR A 461 -41.37 -2.92 12.56
C THR A 461 -41.75 -1.50 12.19
N GLY A 462 -42.46 -1.36 11.07
CA GLY A 462 -43.13 -0.11 10.72
C GLY A 462 -42.17 1.05 10.47
N ARG A 463 -41.33 0.91 9.45
CA ARG A 463 -40.50 2.02 8.97
C ARG A 463 -41.38 3.22 8.62
N ASP A 464 -41.03 4.38 9.18
CA ASP A 464 -41.75 5.63 8.96
C ASP A 464 -43.25 5.53 9.28
N SER A 465 -43.63 4.78 10.32
CA SER A 465 -45.03 4.64 10.75
C SER A 465 -45.23 4.77 12.26
N TRP A 466 -46.42 5.24 12.64
CA TRP A 466 -46.93 5.27 14.01
C TRP A 466 -47.62 3.95 14.34
N GLU A 467 -47.31 3.39 15.49
CA GLU A 467 -48.11 2.34 16.13
C GLU A 467 -49.29 3.00 16.86
N ILE A 468 -50.52 2.57 16.57
CA ILE A 468 -51.75 3.11 17.16
C ILE A 468 -52.48 1.96 17.84
N SER A 469 -52.50 1.96 19.18
CA SER A 469 -53.36 1.06 19.96
C SER A 469 -54.59 1.82 20.46
N SER A 470 -55.77 1.22 20.33
CA SER A 470 -57.02 1.83 20.81
C SER A 470 -57.92 0.82 21.50
N PHE A 471 -58.68 1.27 22.50
CA PHE A 471 -59.73 0.49 23.14
C PHE A 471 -60.94 1.37 23.47
N PRO A 472 -62.16 0.82 23.45
CA PRO A 472 -63.36 1.58 23.75
C PRO A 472 -63.42 1.99 25.23
N SER A 473 -63.73 3.25 25.50
CA SER A 473 -63.85 3.80 26.85
C SER A 473 -64.99 4.82 26.94
N LYS A 474 -65.64 4.88 28.10
CA LYS A 474 -66.67 5.88 28.44
C LYS A 474 -66.11 7.10 29.15
N ASP A 475 -64.91 6.99 29.72
CA ASP A 475 -64.21 8.12 30.35
C ASP A 475 -63.27 8.76 29.33
N VAL A 476 -63.70 9.92 28.82
CA VAL A 476 -63.07 10.63 27.69
C VAL A 476 -62.85 12.13 28.00
N ASP A 477 -63.33 12.60 29.15
CA ASP A 477 -63.18 14.00 29.60
C ASP A 477 -61.93 14.20 30.45
N SER A 478 -61.36 13.12 30.99
CA SER A 478 -60.15 13.13 31.78
C SER A 478 -58.89 13.28 30.91
N ILE A 479 -57.79 13.74 31.49
CA ILE A 479 -56.46 13.65 30.86
C ILE A 479 -56.05 12.16 30.89
N PRO A 480 -55.63 11.57 29.76
CA PRO A 480 -55.24 10.17 29.73
C PRO A 480 -53.97 9.92 30.54
N SER A 481 -53.94 8.80 31.28
CA SER A 481 -52.80 8.42 32.11
C SER A 481 -52.15 7.13 31.60
N ILE A 482 -50.86 6.93 31.90
CA ILE A 482 -50.17 5.68 31.56
C ILE A 482 -50.78 4.44 32.25
N GLU A 483 -51.44 4.64 33.40
CA GLU A 483 -52.07 3.54 34.16
C GLU A 483 -53.27 2.94 33.44
N ASP A 484 -53.92 3.72 32.58
CA ASP A 484 -55.03 3.24 31.76
C ASP A 484 -54.59 2.12 30.82
N TRP A 485 -53.32 2.09 30.37
CA TRP A 485 -52.77 1.07 29.46
C TRP A 485 -52.11 -0.12 30.19
N LYS A 486 -52.04 -0.09 31.53
CA LYS A 486 -51.57 -1.24 32.33
C LYS A 486 -52.63 -2.32 32.53
N LYS A 487 -53.91 -2.01 32.24
CA LYS A 487 -55.04 -2.93 32.39
C LYS A 487 -55.32 -3.66 31.07
N VAL A 488 -55.76 -4.91 31.14
CA VAL A 488 -56.19 -5.67 29.96
C VAL A 488 -57.58 -5.19 29.58
N HIS A 489 -57.74 -4.72 28.34
CA HIS A 489 -59.01 -4.22 27.81
C HIS A 489 -59.51 -5.10 26.65
N ASP A 490 -60.73 -5.59 26.77
CA ASP A 490 -61.42 -6.31 25.70
C ASP A 490 -61.71 -5.36 24.52
N GLY A 491 -61.41 -5.81 23.30
CA GLY A 491 -61.62 -5.02 22.08
C GLY A 491 -60.48 -4.05 21.73
N THR A 492 -59.30 -4.22 22.34
CA THR A 492 -58.09 -3.48 21.93
C THR A 492 -57.76 -3.76 20.46
N LYS A 493 -57.63 -2.71 19.64
CA LYS A 493 -57.23 -2.78 18.23
C LYS A 493 -55.85 -2.17 18.06
N LEU A 494 -54.98 -2.87 17.34
CA LEU A 494 -53.69 -2.35 16.90
C LEU A 494 -53.75 -1.99 15.42
N ARG A 495 -53.35 -0.78 15.07
CA ARG A 495 -53.29 -0.26 13.71
C ARG A 495 -51.97 0.48 13.51
N TYR A 496 -51.56 0.64 12.25
CA TYR A 496 -50.38 1.39 11.89
C TYR A 496 -50.75 2.49 10.91
N SER A 497 -50.14 3.66 11.05
CA SER A 497 -50.36 4.80 10.16
C SER A 497 -49.02 5.35 9.71
N LEU A 498 -48.82 5.48 8.39
CA LEU A 498 -47.60 6.08 7.85
C LEU A 498 -47.46 7.53 8.31
N MET A 499 -46.25 7.93 8.65
CA MET A 499 -45.93 9.30 9.02
C MET A 499 -46.10 10.21 7.80
N ASN A 500 -46.75 11.36 8.01
CA ASN A 500 -46.86 12.38 6.98
C ASN A 500 -45.65 13.31 7.03
N ASN A 501 -45.15 13.72 5.87
CA ASN A 501 -44.06 14.71 5.74
C ASN A 501 -44.47 16.15 6.10
N SER A 502 -45.51 16.35 6.93
CA SER A 502 -45.95 17.68 7.32
C SER A 502 -44.94 18.32 8.28
N LYS A 503 -44.69 19.63 8.11
CA LYS A 503 -43.77 20.38 8.99
C LYS A 503 -44.19 20.35 10.47
N SER A 504 -45.46 20.09 10.72
CA SER A 504 -46.09 20.09 12.04
C SER A 504 -46.15 18.71 12.70
N GLY A 505 -45.75 17.63 12.01
CA GLY A 505 -45.75 16.27 12.56
C GLY A 505 -47.15 15.84 12.98
N ASP A 506 -48.08 15.82 12.02
CA ASP A 506 -49.49 15.51 12.32
C ASP A 506 -49.68 14.00 12.53
N VAL A 507 -50.34 13.63 13.62
CA VAL A 507 -50.71 12.27 14.01
C VAL A 507 -52.24 12.17 14.03
N LEU A 508 -52.79 11.02 13.59
CA LEU A 508 -54.24 10.77 13.50
C LEU A 508 -55.03 11.77 12.62
N LYS A 509 -54.41 12.46 11.66
CA LYS A 509 -55.09 13.51 10.90
C LYS A 509 -56.37 13.02 10.20
N GLY A 510 -57.54 13.54 10.62
CA GLY A 510 -58.84 13.15 10.08
C GLY A 510 -59.28 11.73 10.47
N TRP A 511 -58.72 11.16 11.54
CA TRP A 511 -59.03 9.81 11.97
C TRP A 511 -60.45 9.69 12.49
N THR A 512 -61.18 8.68 12.03
CA THR A 512 -62.54 8.36 12.46
C THR A 512 -62.62 6.94 12.99
N ASP A 513 -63.38 6.76 14.06
CA ASP A 513 -63.66 5.46 14.66
C ASP A 513 -65.12 5.45 15.14
N GLU A 514 -65.74 4.28 15.15
CA GLU A 514 -67.19 4.13 15.39
C GLU A 514 -67.59 4.32 16.86
N GLN A 515 -66.62 4.33 17.78
CA GLN A 515 -66.84 4.39 19.22
C GLN A 515 -65.88 5.38 19.89
N THR A 516 -66.32 5.98 21.00
CA THR A 516 -65.44 6.72 21.91
C THR A 516 -64.39 5.80 22.50
N GLY A 517 -63.14 6.23 22.50
CA GLY A 517 -62.03 5.35 22.87
C GLY A 517 -60.83 6.12 23.38
N LYS A 518 -59.94 5.38 24.02
CA LYS A 518 -58.61 5.85 24.37
C LYS A 518 -57.63 5.37 23.30
N TYR A 519 -56.73 6.25 22.85
CA TYR A 519 -55.74 6.00 21.79
C TYR A 519 -54.33 6.22 22.33
N LEU A 520 -53.41 5.32 22.01
CA LEU A 520 -51.98 5.47 22.24
C LEU A 520 -51.27 5.41 20.88
N CYS A 521 -50.62 6.50 20.52
CA CYS A 521 -49.76 6.60 19.35
C CYS A 521 -48.30 6.58 19.78
N LYS A 522 -47.50 5.65 19.26
CA LYS A 522 -46.10 5.48 19.60
C LYS A 522 -45.22 5.39 18.36
N ALA A 523 -44.02 5.98 18.44
CA ALA A 523 -42.96 5.81 17.45
C ALA A 523 -41.57 6.05 18.09
N GLY A 524 -40.57 5.37 17.54
CA GLY A 524 -39.15 5.52 17.87
C GLY A 524 -38.40 6.31 16.80
N PHE A 525 -37.50 7.18 17.22
CA PHE A 525 -36.69 8.07 16.38
C PHE A 525 -35.22 7.98 16.82
N TYR A 526 -34.33 7.58 15.92
CA TYR A 526 -32.90 7.48 16.19
C TYR A 526 -32.17 8.75 15.80
N ASN A 527 -31.49 9.38 16.76
CA ASN A 527 -30.70 10.60 16.56
C ASN A 527 -29.19 10.30 16.69
N GLU A 528 -28.44 10.53 15.62
CA GLU A 528 -26.97 10.39 15.62
C GLU A 528 -26.24 11.63 16.15
N SER A 529 -26.91 12.78 16.15
CA SER A 529 -26.31 14.06 16.56
C SER A 529 -26.29 14.21 18.08
N ASN A 530 -25.53 15.19 18.57
CA ASN A 530 -25.58 15.62 19.98
C ASN A 530 -27.02 15.96 20.40
N ASP A 531 -27.27 15.95 21.71
CA ASP A 531 -28.59 16.24 22.28
C ASP A 531 -29.22 17.53 21.70
N ILE A 532 -30.44 17.41 21.18
CA ILE A 532 -31.18 18.50 20.53
C ILE A 532 -32.34 18.90 21.42
N ILE A 533 -32.50 20.19 21.72
CA ILE A 533 -33.64 20.73 22.44
C ILE A 533 -34.52 21.51 21.47
N ILE A 534 -35.81 21.16 21.41
CA ILE A 534 -36.78 21.76 20.49
C ILE A 534 -37.90 22.40 21.29
N SER A 535 -38.15 23.68 21.03
CA SER A 535 -39.34 24.37 21.54
C SER A 535 -40.49 24.18 20.55
N THR A 536 -41.55 23.50 20.97
CA THR A 536 -42.74 23.25 20.15
C THR A 536 -44.02 23.51 20.95
N ALA A 537 -45.16 23.63 20.28
CA ALA A 537 -46.48 23.74 20.92
C ALA A 537 -47.38 22.63 20.38
N PRO A 538 -47.49 21.47 21.07
CA PRO A 538 -48.36 20.39 20.65
C PRO A 538 -49.83 20.79 20.80
N ILE A 539 -50.67 20.35 19.85
CA ILE A 539 -52.09 20.73 19.79
C ILE A 539 -52.90 19.47 19.47
N SER A 540 -54.00 19.25 20.20
CA SER A 540 -54.96 18.19 19.90
C SER A 540 -56.39 18.70 19.87
N SER A 541 -57.25 18.00 19.13
CA SER A 541 -58.71 18.15 19.17
C SER A 541 -59.34 17.63 20.47
N ASP A 542 -58.62 16.79 21.21
CA ASP A 542 -59.12 16.02 22.35
C ASP A 542 -58.13 16.07 23.54
N PRO A 543 -58.53 15.72 24.77
CA PRO A 543 -57.61 15.68 25.90
C PRO A 543 -56.45 14.72 25.64
N PHE A 544 -55.22 15.17 25.89
CA PHE A 544 -54.02 14.39 25.57
C PHE A 544 -52.91 14.51 26.62
N ALA A 545 -52.02 13.52 26.60
CA ALA A 545 -50.76 13.53 27.32
C ALA A 545 -49.62 13.12 26.38
N LEU A 546 -48.55 13.93 26.34
CA LEU A 546 -47.36 13.71 25.53
C LEU A 546 -46.21 13.26 26.42
N PHE A 547 -45.64 12.11 26.07
CA PHE A 547 -44.47 11.52 26.71
C PHE A 547 -43.32 11.44 25.72
N VAL A 548 -42.12 11.74 26.20
CA VAL A 548 -40.88 11.52 25.46
C VAL A 548 -39.93 10.77 26.36
N ASN A 549 -39.43 9.62 25.90
CA ASN A 549 -38.55 8.74 26.65
C ASN A 549 -39.12 8.29 28.01
N GLY A 550 -40.45 8.24 28.14
CA GLY A 550 -41.15 7.84 29.37
C GLY A 550 -41.46 9.00 30.34
N ASP A 551 -40.92 10.20 30.11
CA ASP A 551 -41.19 11.38 30.92
C ASP A 551 -42.38 12.17 30.36
N ILE A 552 -43.26 12.66 31.25
CA ILE A 552 -44.38 13.54 30.88
C ILE A 552 -43.82 14.90 30.48
N ILE A 553 -44.01 15.28 29.22
CA ILE A 553 -43.63 16.60 28.72
C ILE A 553 -44.78 17.58 28.85
N PHE A 554 -45.99 17.14 28.50
CA PHE A 554 -47.16 18.01 28.49
C PHE A 554 -48.46 17.23 28.63
N GLU A 555 -49.39 17.79 29.38
CA GLU A 555 -50.77 17.36 29.49
C GLU A 555 -51.63 18.55 29.08
N GLY A 556 -52.52 18.35 28.10
CA GLY A 556 -53.26 19.44 27.47
C GLY A 556 -54.73 19.12 27.30
N SER A 557 -55.56 20.14 27.53
CA SER A 557 -56.99 20.09 27.15
C SER A 557 -57.18 20.43 25.67
N PRO A 558 -58.32 20.07 25.05
CA PRO A 558 -58.61 20.36 23.65
C PRO A 558 -58.31 21.82 23.25
N GLY A 559 -57.51 22.01 22.21
CA GLY A 559 -57.18 23.34 21.68
C GLY A 559 -56.19 24.19 22.51
N GLU A 560 -55.70 23.69 23.65
CA GLU A 560 -54.69 24.36 24.45
C GLU A 560 -53.34 24.42 23.71
N LYS A 561 -52.74 25.61 23.63
CA LYS A 561 -51.41 25.81 23.01
C LYS A 561 -50.45 26.34 24.05
N LYS A 562 -49.51 25.51 24.48
CA LYS A 562 -48.41 25.91 25.36
C LYS A 562 -47.08 25.49 24.75
N THR A 563 -46.11 26.40 24.74
CA THR A 563 -44.76 26.07 24.29
C THR A 563 -44.09 25.18 25.33
N VAL A 564 -43.60 24.03 24.89
CA VAL A 564 -42.87 23.03 25.67
C VAL A 564 -41.53 22.72 25.00
N ASN A 565 -40.54 22.37 25.81
CA ASN A 565 -39.22 22.01 25.34
C ASN A 565 -39.08 20.49 25.37
N ILE A 566 -38.78 19.88 24.22
CA ILE A 566 -38.53 18.45 24.08
C ILE A 566 -37.03 18.26 23.88
N ALA A 567 -36.39 17.43 24.71
CA ALA A 567 -35.00 17.07 24.57
C ALA A 567 -34.87 15.69 23.92
N PHE A 568 -34.30 15.64 22.71
CA PHE A 568 -33.91 14.42 22.02
C PHE A 568 -32.46 14.10 22.40
N LYS A 569 -32.26 12.96 23.05
CA LYS A 569 -30.92 12.48 23.40
C LYS A 569 -30.24 11.85 22.19
N THR A 570 -28.91 11.76 22.19
CA THR A 570 -28.21 10.90 21.22
C THR A 570 -28.66 9.44 21.40
N GLY A 571 -29.02 8.77 20.30
CA GLY A 571 -29.56 7.41 20.27
C GLY A 571 -31.08 7.34 20.04
N TRP A 572 -31.72 6.27 20.51
CA TRP A 572 -33.16 6.05 20.37
C TRP A 572 -33.96 6.95 21.30
N ASN A 573 -34.90 7.70 20.70
CA ASN A 573 -35.90 8.49 21.41
C ASN A 573 -37.29 7.95 21.09
N GLU A 574 -38.12 7.79 22.10
CA GLU A 574 -39.49 7.29 21.94
C GLU A 574 -40.50 8.40 22.24
N ILE A 575 -41.41 8.64 21.31
CA ILE A 575 -42.54 9.55 21.50
C ILE A 575 -43.79 8.71 21.69
N ALA A 576 -44.49 8.93 22.80
CA ALA A 576 -45.78 8.31 23.09
C ALA A 576 -46.82 9.39 23.36
N ILE A 577 -47.94 9.32 22.64
CA ILE A 577 -49.03 10.28 22.70
C ILE A 577 -50.28 9.53 23.12
N PHE A 578 -50.85 9.90 24.26
CA PHE A 578 -52.12 9.36 24.73
C PHE A 578 -53.23 10.37 24.44
N ILE A 579 -54.33 9.92 23.85
CA ILE A 579 -55.46 10.76 23.44
C ILE A 579 -56.76 10.11 23.87
N ASN A 580 -57.64 10.86 24.53
CA ASN A 580 -59.00 10.43 24.86
C ASN A 580 -59.96 10.95 23.78
N GLY A 581 -60.23 10.13 22.77
CA GLY A 581 -61.00 10.54 21.59
C GLY A 581 -62.51 10.48 21.81
N LYS A 582 -63.19 11.63 21.69
CA LYS A 582 -64.66 11.67 21.68
C LYS A 582 -65.22 11.33 20.30
N ASN A 583 -66.41 10.70 20.30
CA ASN A 583 -67.09 10.07 19.16
C ASN A 583 -66.84 10.80 17.81
N ALA A 584 -66.11 10.17 16.91
CA ALA A 584 -65.62 10.76 15.66
C ALA A 584 -66.67 10.72 14.53
N THR A 585 -67.88 11.18 14.80
CA THR A 585 -68.92 11.44 13.77
C THR A 585 -68.92 12.89 13.28
N SER A 586 -68.00 13.73 13.79
CA SER A 586 -67.80 15.07 13.26
C SER A 586 -66.99 15.03 11.96
N ALA A 587 -67.33 15.90 11.00
CA ALA A 587 -66.64 15.98 9.69
C ALA A 587 -65.15 16.37 9.76
N ALA A 588 -64.62 16.67 10.96
CA ALA A 588 -63.24 17.10 11.18
C ALA A 588 -62.29 15.98 11.64
N GLY A 589 -62.82 14.85 12.15
CA GLY A 589 -62.03 13.75 12.72
C GLY A 589 -61.18 14.17 13.94
N MET A 590 -60.51 13.20 14.57
CA MET A 590 -59.47 13.51 15.57
C MET A 590 -58.25 14.08 14.87
N ASN A 591 -57.49 14.96 15.52
CA ASN A 591 -56.24 15.47 15.01
C ASN A 591 -55.27 15.76 16.15
N PHE A 592 -54.01 15.34 15.99
CA PHE A 592 -52.91 15.70 16.87
C PHE A 592 -51.78 16.29 16.04
N SER A 593 -51.15 17.35 16.53
CA SER A 593 -50.02 17.99 15.87
C SER A 593 -48.91 18.20 16.88
N LEU A 594 -47.73 17.64 16.62
CA LEU A 594 -46.55 17.80 17.48
C LEU A 594 -45.98 19.22 17.43
N GLY A 595 -46.29 19.98 16.38
CA GLY A 595 -45.77 21.33 16.12
C GLY A 595 -44.39 21.33 15.46
N PHE A 596 -43.79 20.16 15.24
CA PHE A 596 -42.54 19.96 14.50
C PHE A 596 -42.56 18.58 13.82
N ASN A 597 -41.71 18.36 12.81
CA ASN A 597 -41.58 17.06 12.16
C ASN A 597 -40.45 16.23 12.82
N PRO A 598 -40.76 15.15 13.57
CA PRO A 598 -39.74 14.33 14.21
C PRO A 598 -38.84 13.58 13.20
N GLN A 599 -39.32 13.30 11.97
CA GLN A 599 -38.50 12.65 10.95
C GLN A 599 -37.36 13.54 10.43
N SER A 600 -37.50 14.87 10.50
CA SER A 600 -36.43 15.79 10.09
C SER A 600 -35.22 15.80 11.02
N LEU A 601 -35.34 15.17 12.18
CA LEU A 601 -34.35 15.18 13.26
C LEU A 601 -33.77 13.79 13.51
N ALA A 602 -34.30 12.77 12.83
CA ALA A 602 -33.95 11.37 13.04
C ALA A 602 -33.35 10.78 11.76
N THR A 603 -32.29 9.99 11.90
CA THR A 603 -31.70 9.22 10.80
C THR A 603 -32.61 8.04 10.44
N TYR A 604 -33.23 7.43 11.46
CA TYR A 604 -34.17 6.32 11.31
C TYR A 604 -35.44 6.56 12.13
N SER A 605 -36.60 6.18 11.59
CA SER A 605 -37.86 6.19 12.33
C SER A 605 -38.63 4.89 12.14
N TYR A 606 -39.09 4.33 13.26
CA TYR A 606 -39.84 3.07 13.31
C TYR A 606 -41.02 3.19 14.27
N SER A 607 -42.01 2.31 14.10
CA SER A 607 -43.17 2.23 14.99
C SER A 607 -42.80 1.89 16.45
N SER A 608 -41.67 1.18 16.64
CA SER A 608 -41.08 0.89 17.94
C SER A 608 -39.58 1.22 17.94
N SER A 609 -39.10 1.78 19.05
CA SER A 609 -37.67 2.04 19.32
C SER A 609 -36.87 0.75 19.52
N LYS A 610 -37.55 -0.36 19.86
CA LYS A 610 -36.94 -1.67 20.10
C LYS A 610 -37.25 -2.62 18.94
N PRO A 611 -36.25 -3.37 18.44
CA PRO A 611 -36.51 -4.45 17.50
C PRO A 611 -37.32 -5.55 18.17
N LEU A 612 -37.99 -6.37 17.35
CA LEU A 612 -38.65 -7.58 17.81
C LEU A 612 -37.64 -8.54 18.42
N GLN A 613 -38.08 -9.32 19.40
CA GLN A 613 -37.26 -10.32 20.06
C GLN A 613 -37.27 -11.63 19.26
N GLU A 614 -36.09 -12.15 18.93
CA GLU A 614 -35.97 -13.49 18.34
C GLU A 614 -36.28 -14.55 19.41
N ILE A 615 -37.19 -15.46 19.11
CA ILE A 615 -37.55 -16.60 19.95
C ILE A 615 -37.47 -17.90 19.15
N PRO A 616 -37.26 -19.07 19.81
CA PRO A 616 -37.31 -20.35 19.13
C PRO A 616 -38.65 -20.58 18.43
N LEU A 617 -38.62 -21.26 17.28
CA LEU A 617 -39.83 -21.60 16.51
C LEU A 617 -40.86 -22.39 17.35
N PHE A 618 -40.39 -23.19 18.31
CA PHE A 618 -41.26 -23.90 19.24
C PHE A 618 -42.05 -22.91 20.12
N ASP A 619 -41.40 -21.88 20.67
CA ASP A 619 -42.06 -20.90 21.52
C ASP A 619 -43.03 -20.04 20.74
N LEU A 620 -42.66 -19.63 19.51
CA LEU A 620 -43.57 -18.90 18.62
C LEU A 620 -44.86 -19.69 18.33
N LYS A 621 -44.76 -21.02 18.27
CA LYS A 621 -45.90 -21.92 18.01
C LYS A 621 -46.78 -22.18 19.24
N TYR A 622 -46.19 -22.38 20.41
CA TYR A 622 -46.91 -22.95 21.56
C TYR A 622 -47.03 -21.99 22.75
N ASN A 623 -46.11 -21.03 22.88
CA ASN A 623 -45.96 -20.21 24.09
C ASN A 623 -46.24 -18.72 23.85
N THR A 624 -46.35 -18.27 22.60
CA THR A 624 -46.67 -16.89 22.24
C THR A 624 -48.18 -16.66 22.14
N LYS A 625 -48.67 -15.57 22.75
CA LYS A 625 -50.09 -15.17 22.65
C LYS A 625 -50.37 -14.58 21.26
N GLN A 626 -51.59 -14.75 20.76
CA GLN A 626 -51.99 -14.22 19.45
C GLN A 626 -51.84 -12.69 19.33
N ASN A 627 -52.01 -11.95 20.44
CA ASN A 627 -51.89 -10.49 20.46
C ASN A 627 -50.47 -10.00 20.79
N ASP A 628 -49.51 -10.90 20.97
CA ASP A 628 -48.12 -10.52 21.24
C ASP A 628 -47.38 -10.32 19.92
N HIS A 629 -47.23 -9.06 19.52
CA HIS A 629 -46.54 -8.68 18.29
C HIS A 629 -45.06 -8.30 18.53
N SER A 630 -44.50 -8.64 19.70
CA SER A 630 -43.13 -8.25 20.08
C SER A 630 -42.05 -9.25 19.70
N VAL A 631 -42.42 -10.37 19.08
CA VAL A 631 -41.52 -11.52 18.83
C VAL A 631 -41.51 -11.97 17.38
N PHE A 632 -40.42 -12.60 16.95
CA PHE A 632 -40.27 -13.26 15.66
C PHE A 632 -39.41 -14.53 15.79
N SER A 633 -39.43 -15.39 14.78
CA SER A 633 -38.58 -16.60 14.72
C SER A 633 -37.97 -16.75 13.33
N THR A 634 -36.87 -17.48 13.24
CA THR A 634 -36.27 -17.89 11.98
C THR A 634 -36.47 -19.39 11.72
N ARG A 635 -36.47 -19.80 10.44
CA ARG A 635 -36.50 -21.21 10.03
C ARG A 635 -35.57 -21.41 8.84
N LYS A 636 -34.59 -22.32 8.97
CA LYS A 636 -33.69 -22.71 7.89
C LYS A 636 -34.37 -23.73 6.96
N THR A 637 -34.39 -23.46 5.66
CA THR A 637 -34.91 -24.34 4.60
C THR A 637 -33.80 -24.63 3.58
N SER A 638 -34.08 -25.48 2.58
CA SER A 638 -33.14 -25.75 1.49
C SER A 638 -32.90 -24.55 0.56
N GLU A 639 -33.77 -23.53 0.60
CA GLU A 639 -33.71 -22.34 -0.27
C GLU A 639 -33.13 -21.11 0.46
N GLY A 640 -32.97 -21.17 1.79
CA GLY A 640 -32.41 -20.09 2.59
C GLY A 640 -33.01 -20.01 4.00
N ILE A 641 -32.95 -18.83 4.61
CA ILE A 641 -33.52 -18.57 5.93
C ILE A 641 -34.83 -17.79 5.77
N GLU A 642 -35.91 -18.32 6.36
CA GLU A 642 -37.21 -17.66 6.44
C GLU A 642 -37.35 -16.88 7.75
N ILE A 643 -37.98 -15.71 7.68
CA ILE A 643 -38.36 -14.91 8.85
C ILE A 643 -39.87 -15.04 9.08
N LEU A 644 -40.24 -15.44 10.30
CA LEU A 644 -41.59 -15.85 10.68
C LEU A 644 -42.16 -14.97 11.80
N THR A 645 -43.43 -14.59 11.67
CA THR A 645 -44.20 -13.83 12.66
C THR A 645 -45.53 -14.52 12.97
N ASN A 646 -46.09 -14.30 14.16
CA ASN A 646 -47.43 -14.78 14.55
C ASN A 646 -48.57 -13.82 14.16
N PHE A 647 -48.25 -12.73 13.45
CA PHE A 647 -49.20 -11.74 12.96
C PHE A 647 -48.89 -11.36 11.51
N ALA A 648 -49.93 -10.96 10.77
CA ALA A 648 -49.83 -10.40 9.42
C ALA A 648 -50.42 -9.00 9.39
N LEU A 649 -49.61 -8.04 8.96
CA LEU A 649 -50.01 -6.64 8.82
C LEU A 649 -49.70 -6.19 7.38
N PRO A 650 -50.63 -6.44 6.43
CA PRO A 650 -50.45 -6.06 5.03
C PRO A 650 -50.13 -4.57 4.89
N GLY A 651 -49.10 -4.24 4.10
CA GLY A 651 -48.68 -2.86 3.84
C GLY A 651 -47.74 -2.23 4.89
N LEU A 652 -47.38 -2.95 5.96
CA LEU A 652 -46.36 -2.49 6.92
C LEU A 652 -44.96 -2.95 6.47
N PRO A 653 -43.99 -2.02 6.27
CA PRO A 653 -42.61 -2.38 5.99
C PRO A 653 -41.85 -2.75 7.27
N PHE A 654 -40.94 -3.70 7.14
CA PHE A 654 -40.01 -4.15 8.17
C PHE A 654 -38.57 -3.92 7.67
N ASP A 655 -37.65 -3.61 8.57
CA ASP A 655 -36.22 -3.56 8.25
C ASP A 655 -35.50 -4.63 9.10
N LEU A 656 -34.86 -5.58 8.44
CA LEU A 656 -34.02 -6.59 9.08
C LEU A 656 -32.56 -6.17 8.98
N TYR A 657 -31.88 -6.16 10.12
CA TYR A 657 -30.43 -6.01 10.20
C TYR A 657 -29.82 -7.31 10.70
N TYR A 658 -28.72 -7.75 10.09
CA TYR A 658 -27.97 -8.90 10.57
C TYR A 658 -26.49 -8.78 10.25
N ASP A 659 -25.68 -9.41 11.10
CA ASP A 659 -24.26 -9.58 10.84
C ASP A 659 -24.05 -10.95 10.19
N TYR A 660 -23.21 -11.02 9.17
CA TYR A 660 -22.80 -12.29 8.55
C TYR A 660 -21.29 -12.37 8.43
N ALA A 661 -20.78 -13.59 8.50
CA ALA A 661 -19.42 -13.93 8.11
C ALA A 661 -19.43 -14.37 6.64
N ASP A 662 -18.65 -13.70 5.80
CA ASP A 662 -18.40 -14.19 4.45
C ASP A 662 -17.44 -15.38 4.52
N GLU A 663 -17.95 -16.60 4.34
CA GLU A 663 -17.11 -17.68 3.84
C GLU A 663 -16.87 -17.42 2.34
N LEU A 664 -15.75 -16.78 2.01
CA LEU A 664 -15.36 -16.54 0.63
C LEU A 664 -15.09 -17.88 -0.08
N ALA A 665 -16.08 -18.36 -0.83
CA ALA A 665 -15.87 -19.31 -1.92
C ALA A 665 -15.26 -18.55 -3.10
N LEU A 666 -14.06 -18.97 -3.52
CA LEU A 666 -13.31 -18.34 -4.60
C LEU A 666 -13.89 -18.71 -5.97
N ASP A 667 -15.06 -18.15 -6.32
CA ASP A 667 -15.65 -18.34 -7.66
C ASP A 667 -14.99 -17.43 -8.73
N LYS A 668 -14.18 -16.44 -8.31
CA LYS A 668 -13.34 -15.58 -9.17
C LYS A 668 -11.95 -15.43 -8.55
N GLU A 669 -10.91 -15.34 -9.38
CA GLU A 669 -9.52 -15.11 -8.93
C GLU A 669 -9.48 -13.94 -7.93
N PRO A 670 -9.16 -14.19 -6.65
CA PRO A 670 -9.23 -13.15 -5.63
C PRO A 670 -8.08 -12.17 -5.83
N ALA A 671 -8.45 -10.92 -6.10
CA ALA A 671 -7.54 -9.77 -6.13
C ALA A 671 -7.26 -9.28 -4.70
N MET A 672 -6.34 -9.92 -3.97
CA MET A 672 -5.88 -9.42 -2.66
C MET A 672 -5.00 -8.18 -2.84
N LEU A 673 -5.17 -7.19 -1.98
CA LEU A 673 -4.32 -5.99 -1.96
C LEU A 673 -3.57 -5.89 -0.63
N ILE A 674 -2.31 -5.48 -0.71
CA ILE A 674 -1.54 -5.05 0.45
C ILE A 674 -1.21 -3.57 0.35
N ARG A 675 -1.24 -2.91 1.49
CA ARG A 675 -0.87 -1.52 1.65
C ARG A 675 0.13 -1.39 2.79
N ALA A 676 1.13 -0.53 2.60
CA ALA A 676 2.10 -0.21 3.64
C ALA A 676 2.27 1.31 3.75
N TYR A 677 2.20 1.82 4.98
CA TYR A 677 2.47 3.21 5.33
C TYR A 677 3.87 3.31 5.89
N LEU A 678 4.73 4.04 5.21
CA LEU A 678 6.10 4.33 5.64
C LEU A 678 6.08 5.70 6.32
N GLU A 679 6.38 5.78 7.61
CA GLU A 679 6.34 7.02 8.38
C GLU A 679 7.68 7.32 9.05
N ARG A 680 7.98 8.61 9.21
CA ARG A 680 9.16 9.17 9.87
C ARG A 680 8.73 10.24 10.88
N GLU A 681 9.43 10.30 12.01
CA GLU A 681 9.24 11.36 12.99
C GLU A 681 9.64 12.74 12.43
N ASN A 682 8.88 13.77 12.80
CA ASN A 682 9.12 15.13 12.34
C ASN A 682 10.30 15.76 13.09
N GLY A 683 11.31 16.25 12.37
CA GLY A 683 12.33 17.15 12.92
C GLY A 683 13.78 16.75 12.67
N GLU A 684 14.05 15.48 12.35
CA GLU A 684 15.39 15.02 11.99
C GLU A 684 15.40 14.36 10.61
N ASN A 685 16.47 14.58 9.84
CA ASN A 685 16.64 13.93 8.55
C ASN A 685 17.16 12.50 8.75
N ILE A 686 16.25 11.64 9.24
CA ILE A 686 16.43 10.23 9.57
C ILE A 686 16.40 9.39 8.27
N PRO A 687 17.13 8.27 8.15
CA PRO A 687 17.01 7.36 7.00
C PRO A 687 15.57 6.91 6.73
N SER A 688 15.28 6.54 5.48
CA SER A 688 13.97 6.00 5.11
C SER A 688 13.80 4.58 5.68
N PRO A 689 12.61 4.21 6.20
CA PRO A 689 12.27 2.80 6.38
C PRO A 689 12.26 2.09 5.02
N VAL A 690 12.57 0.79 5.02
CA VAL A 690 12.78 0.01 3.80
C VAL A 690 12.04 -1.32 3.86
N ILE A 691 11.33 -1.67 2.78
CA ILE A 691 10.69 -2.97 2.58
C ILE A 691 11.45 -3.70 1.47
N LYS A 692 12.08 -4.84 1.76
CA LYS A 692 12.83 -5.64 0.77
C LYS A 692 11.97 -6.70 0.10
N SER A 693 11.04 -7.29 0.84
CA SER A 693 10.09 -8.26 0.30
C SER A 693 8.93 -8.47 1.26
N TYR A 694 7.76 -8.84 0.75
CA TYR A 694 6.64 -9.30 1.56
C TYR A 694 6.05 -10.60 1.00
N ARG A 695 5.44 -11.40 1.88
CA ARG A 695 4.71 -12.62 1.57
C ARG A 695 3.43 -12.69 2.38
N LEU A 696 2.31 -12.83 1.69
CA LEU A 696 1.02 -13.17 2.27
C LEU A 696 0.83 -14.68 2.20
N GLU A 697 0.57 -15.31 3.34
CA GLU A 697 0.26 -16.74 3.46
C GLU A 697 -1.20 -16.92 3.85
N PHE A 698 -1.87 -17.84 3.16
CA PHE A 698 -3.30 -18.10 3.28
C PHE A 698 -3.51 -19.53 3.78
N SER A 699 -4.46 -19.72 4.70
CA SER A 699 -4.82 -21.05 5.22
C SER A 699 -6.32 -21.26 5.31
#